data_AF-A0A1Q6EEL2-F1
#
_entry.id   AF-A0A1Q6EEL2-F1
#
_cell.length_a   1.000
_cell.length_b   1.000
_cell.length_c   1.000
_cell.angle_alpha   90.00
_cell.angle_beta   90.00
_cell.angle_gamma   90.00
#
_symmetry.space_group_name_H-M   'P 1'
#
loop_
_entity.id
_entity.type
_entity.pdbx_description
1 polymer ?
#
loop_
_entity_poly.entity_id
_entity_poly.type
_entity_poly.pdbx_seq_one_letter_code
_entity_poly.pdbx_strand_id
1 'polypeptide(L)'
;MKLIYSILILLMALLPAACTDASEPDLPQPVPAEGTPVDLVTGAMFPEMKFGRSSRAMNDEPTVDELLNSLKVNLFVFDQSGVMLQFIGPDDISIVNIDTENKHVYFKVHNIYSSSRPRRLHFVITSADDLHAVDGGEYITAMASETTTMPALVVDGGIDAYWGIREVDSITENMTLNIKLIRNFVKLNVKCSASPDVFRILGYTVVNRPSRGTVAPYIYRDHLFASFLNPDNSLIDYEDIIAQGYFGVNPSGSDLSMTHTTESEIQADLSASEAALAAGAEDTPCYIYERSQSSVTSAGDGVMVTYIIVSGEYKGKKYYYKIDIGHDKEGKFGFYDLLRNFQYTVEITEVGGEGAPTLRDAMNGAAHNNLSASVVTRDLFSIGYEGEQIEVSSTRVIFTEKDDKYALRFRYTTPAGMPFDPTELKIYDITDETVEYDMGGVSAGSEKSIGLKGEVIESASLTKDADGWYVLHISTGDIPSDSRRMEQNIRVYYTGSPAGLGRTVTLMLRRPWEFGNVSASSPASGIGSGMTLDFSIPSGLSQSQFPLTITFESDKQNIYGLNGSPLSVATGRSSFAGATTDDVILYEWRIEWADYHHDNGTDGGQYTASFRMNTTSADDLAFSTAGIDAAAIAGRTANNGTRNFCIRIANKGQKYIQPQYVNITRR
;
A
#
# COMPACT_ATOMS: atom_id res chain seq x y z
N MET A 1 30.04 -102.46 -32.11
CA MET A 1 30.89 -101.46 -32.81
C MET A 1 30.01 -100.62 -33.74
N LYS A 2 30.38 -99.36 -34.01
CA LYS A 2 29.65 -98.39 -34.86
C LYS A 2 28.30 -97.83 -34.36
N LEU A 3 28.16 -97.51 -33.07
CA LEU A 3 27.17 -96.50 -32.63
C LEU A 3 27.58 -95.62 -31.42
N ILE A 4 28.75 -95.85 -30.81
CA ILE A 4 29.24 -95.10 -29.63
C ILE A 4 30.28 -94.02 -30.00
N TYR A 5 30.84 -94.07 -31.21
CA TYR A 5 31.87 -93.11 -31.66
C TYR A 5 31.35 -91.70 -31.99
N SER A 6 30.03 -91.49 -32.08
CA SER A 6 29.44 -90.19 -32.43
C SER A 6 29.16 -89.28 -31.23
N ILE A 7 29.36 -89.76 -30.00
CA ILE A 7 29.07 -89.01 -28.76
C ILE A 7 30.35 -88.44 -28.12
N LEU A 8 31.54 -88.96 -28.47
CA LEU A 8 32.80 -88.58 -27.85
C LEU A 8 33.39 -87.22 -28.32
N ILE A 9 32.79 -86.58 -29.32
CA ILE A 9 33.21 -85.25 -29.82
C ILE A 9 32.35 -84.11 -29.21
N LEU A 10 31.22 -84.43 -28.57
CA LEU A 10 30.21 -83.43 -28.17
C LEU A 10 30.19 -83.09 -26.67
N LEU A 11 31.10 -83.62 -25.85
CA LEU A 11 31.00 -83.47 -24.38
C LEU A 11 32.32 -83.20 -23.63
N MET A 12 33.33 -82.64 -24.30
CA MET A 12 34.66 -82.41 -23.69
C MET A 12 35.22 -80.99 -23.87
N ALA A 13 34.33 -79.98 -23.86
CA ALA A 13 34.67 -78.56 -23.85
C ALA A 13 33.81 -77.78 -22.82
N LEU A 14 33.69 -78.32 -21.61
CA LEU A 14 33.06 -77.65 -20.47
C LEU A 14 34.15 -77.28 -19.44
N LEU A 15 34.62 -76.03 -19.55
CA LEU A 15 34.98 -75.04 -18.50
C LEU A 15 35.69 -75.52 -17.20
N PRO A 16 36.69 -74.76 -16.67
CA PRO A 16 36.44 -73.36 -16.35
C PRO A 16 37.60 -72.33 -16.43
N ALA A 17 37.17 -71.06 -16.41
CA ALA A 17 37.78 -69.87 -15.80
C ALA A 17 38.93 -69.08 -16.51
N ALA A 18 38.71 -67.75 -16.49
CA ALA A 18 39.66 -66.65 -16.65
C ALA A 18 40.29 -66.39 -18.04
N CYS A 19 39.66 -65.51 -18.84
CA CYS A 19 40.18 -64.15 -19.08
C CYS A 19 39.17 -63.27 -19.83
N THR A 20 38.97 -62.06 -19.32
CA THR A 20 38.54 -60.82 -20.00
C THR A 20 37.94 -60.94 -21.40
N ASP A 21 36.64 -60.61 -21.53
CA ASP A 21 36.06 -60.30 -22.84
C ASP A 21 36.83 -59.15 -23.48
N ALA A 22 37.33 -59.40 -24.69
CA ALA A 22 37.97 -58.40 -25.51
C ALA A 22 36.89 -57.43 -26.02
N SER A 23 37.16 -56.14 -25.88
CA SER A 23 36.33 -55.06 -26.40
C SER A 23 35.93 -55.31 -27.86
N GLU A 24 34.62 -55.47 -28.12
CA GLU A 24 34.07 -55.02 -29.39
C GLU A 24 34.39 -53.52 -29.53
N PRO A 25 34.80 -53.03 -30.70
CA PRO A 25 34.92 -51.60 -30.91
C PRO A 25 33.51 -51.00 -30.84
N ASP A 26 33.30 -50.06 -29.91
CA ASP A 26 32.12 -49.20 -29.92
C ASP A 26 31.94 -48.65 -31.33
N LEU A 27 30.86 -49.06 -32.00
CA LEU A 27 30.39 -48.35 -33.18
C LEU A 27 30.09 -46.93 -32.71
N PRO A 28 30.71 -45.89 -33.29
CA PRO A 28 30.42 -44.53 -32.88
C PRO A 28 28.92 -44.30 -33.05
N GLN A 29 28.24 -43.97 -31.94
CA GLN A 29 26.86 -43.50 -31.97
C GLN A 29 26.77 -42.45 -33.08
N PRO A 30 25.85 -42.60 -34.05
CA PRO A 30 25.81 -41.72 -35.20
C PRO A 30 25.54 -40.30 -34.70
N VAL A 31 26.55 -39.44 -34.78
CA VAL A 31 26.41 -38.02 -34.45
C VAL A 31 25.29 -37.49 -35.35
N PRO A 32 24.19 -36.95 -34.79
CA PRO A 32 23.08 -36.45 -35.58
C PRO A 32 23.60 -35.41 -36.57
N ALA A 33 23.17 -35.49 -37.84
CA ALA A 33 23.58 -34.51 -38.83
C ALA A 33 23.06 -33.12 -38.42
N GLU A 34 23.86 -32.06 -38.62
CA GLU A 34 23.51 -30.70 -38.15
C GLU A 34 22.12 -30.28 -38.67
N GLY A 35 21.21 -29.95 -37.76
CA GLY A 35 19.82 -29.60 -38.06
C GLY A 35 18.83 -30.77 -38.08
N THR A 36 19.19 -32.00 -37.74
CA THR A 36 18.20 -33.08 -37.54
C THR A 36 17.44 -32.89 -36.23
N PRO A 37 16.12 -33.15 -36.18
CA PRO A 37 15.38 -33.24 -34.91
C PRO A 37 16.01 -34.29 -34.00
N VAL A 38 16.19 -33.93 -32.73
CA VAL A 38 16.67 -34.79 -31.65
C VAL A 38 15.81 -34.58 -30.40
N ASP A 39 15.91 -35.51 -29.46
CA ASP A 39 15.33 -35.37 -28.14
C ASP A 39 16.34 -34.76 -27.14
N LEU A 40 15.87 -33.95 -26.21
CA LEU A 40 16.69 -33.26 -25.20
C LEU A 40 16.03 -33.35 -23.82
N VAL A 41 16.82 -33.64 -22.77
CA VAL A 41 16.30 -33.82 -21.40
C VAL A 41 16.75 -32.65 -20.54
N THR A 42 15.81 -31.90 -19.97
CA THR A 42 16.11 -30.76 -19.10
C THR A 42 15.62 -30.99 -17.69
N GLY A 43 16.43 -30.67 -16.69
CA GLY A 43 15.98 -30.35 -15.34
C GLY A 43 15.77 -28.83 -15.24
N ALA A 44 14.55 -28.39 -14.91
CA ALA A 44 14.34 -27.04 -14.41
C ALA A 44 14.32 -27.05 -12.88
N MET A 45 15.07 -26.12 -12.30
CA MET A 45 15.02 -25.75 -10.90
C MET A 45 14.22 -24.47 -10.74
N PHE A 46 13.29 -24.48 -9.80
CA PHE A 46 12.67 -23.27 -9.30
C PHE A 46 13.37 -22.94 -7.96
N PRO A 47 14.08 -21.80 -7.85
CA PRO A 47 14.67 -21.39 -6.59
C PRO A 47 13.53 -21.09 -5.60
N GLU A 48 13.57 -21.79 -4.47
CA GLU A 48 12.53 -21.85 -3.42
C GLU A 48 11.31 -22.71 -3.81
N MET A 49 11.25 -23.94 -3.27
CA MET A 49 10.03 -24.77 -3.18
C MET A 49 9.90 -25.58 -1.87
N LYS A 50 8.66 -25.85 -1.44
CA LYS A 50 8.10 -26.86 -0.52
C LYS A 50 6.68 -27.18 -1.04
N PHE A 51 6.57 -28.17 -1.93
CA PHE A 51 5.34 -28.63 -2.59
C PHE A 51 4.11 -28.74 -1.66
N GLY A 52 3.35 -27.66 -1.55
CA GLY A 52 2.13 -27.53 -0.76
C GLY A 52 0.87 -27.62 -1.63
N ARG A 53 -0.31 -27.72 -1.00
CA ARG A 53 -1.61 -27.62 -1.68
C ARG A 53 -2.21 -26.23 -1.50
N SER A 54 -2.31 -25.45 -2.56
CA SER A 54 -3.33 -24.41 -2.74
C SER A 54 -3.44 -24.03 -4.22
N SER A 55 -4.66 -23.89 -4.72
CA SER A 55 -4.95 -23.46 -6.09
C SER A 55 -5.52 -22.04 -6.06
N ARG A 56 -4.72 -21.04 -6.45
CA ARG A 56 -5.10 -19.63 -6.63
C ARG A 56 -4.27 -19.02 -7.76
N ALA A 57 -4.70 -17.88 -8.30
CA ALA A 57 -3.91 -17.15 -9.30
C ALA A 57 -2.65 -16.57 -8.64
N MET A 58 -1.48 -16.85 -9.22
CA MET A 58 -0.14 -16.68 -8.64
C MET A 58 0.05 -17.39 -7.29
N ASN A 59 0.98 -18.34 -7.28
CA ASN A 59 1.36 -19.09 -6.10
C ASN A 59 2.83 -18.86 -5.75
N ASP A 60 3.19 -19.18 -4.51
CA ASP A 60 4.57 -19.27 -4.05
C ASP A 60 5.38 -20.18 -5.00
N GLU A 61 4.75 -21.28 -5.40
CA GLU A 61 5.34 -22.39 -6.13
C GLU A 61 4.27 -23.06 -6.99
N PRO A 62 4.62 -23.58 -8.17
CA PRO A 62 3.69 -24.39 -8.94
C PRO A 62 3.52 -25.76 -8.30
N THR A 63 2.27 -26.11 -7.98
CA THR A 63 1.92 -27.44 -7.46
C THR A 63 2.18 -28.52 -8.50
N VAL A 64 2.29 -29.79 -8.05
CA VAL A 64 2.39 -30.95 -8.96
C VAL A 64 1.21 -31.02 -9.94
N ASP A 65 0.02 -30.60 -9.50
CA ASP A 65 -1.18 -30.55 -10.33
C ASP A 65 -1.09 -29.45 -11.39
N GLU A 66 -0.65 -28.25 -11.00
CA GLU A 66 -0.42 -27.13 -11.94
C GLU A 66 0.69 -27.45 -12.93
N LEU A 67 1.80 -28.08 -12.51
CA LEU A 67 2.87 -28.52 -13.42
C LEU A 67 2.37 -29.52 -14.47
N LEU A 68 1.48 -30.45 -14.10
CA LEU A 68 0.98 -31.48 -15.00
C LEU A 68 -0.18 -31.02 -15.90
N ASN A 69 -1.02 -30.10 -15.41
CA ASN A 69 -2.29 -29.76 -16.06
C ASN A 69 -2.38 -28.30 -16.54
N SER A 70 -1.84 -27.36 -15.77
CA SER A 70 -2.07 -25.92 -15.97
C SER A 70 -0.91 -25.19 -16.66
N LEU A 71 0.33 -25.50 -16.29
CA LEU A 71 1.53 -24.84 -16.81
C LEU A 71 1.98 -25.44 -18.14
N LYS A 72 2.30 -24.55 -19.09
CA LYS A 72 2.79 -24.86 -20.43
C LYS A 72 4.27 -24.51 -20.51
N VAL A 73 5.09 -25.46 -20.92
CA VAL A 73 6.52 -25.25 -21.17
C VAL A 73 6.70 -24.83 -22.62
N ASN A 74 7.51 -23.81 -22.84
CA ASN A 74 7.86 -23.29 -24.15
C ASN A 74 9.38 -23.07 -24.21
N LEU A 75 9.98 -23.34 -25.36
CA LEU A 75 11.41 -23.18 -25.58
C LEU A 75 11.69 -22.36 -26.84
N PHE A 76 12.45 -21.28 -26.68
CA PHE A 76 12.99 -20.49 -27.78
C PHE A 76 14.47 -20.83 -28.00
N VAL A 77 14.85 -21.08 -29.25
CA VAL A 77 16.22 -21.40 -29.66
C VAL A 77 16.76 -20.27 -30.53
N PHE A 78 17.74 -19.54 -30.01
CA PHE A 78 18.44 -18.48 -30.73
C PHE A 78 19.90 -18.86 -31.05
N ASP A 79 20.48 -18.22 -32.05
CA ASP A 79 21.93 -18.22 -32.25
C ASP A 79 22.65 -17.15 -31.41
N GLN A 80 23.98 -17.10 -31.52
CA GLN A 80 24.82 -16.10 -30.84
C GLN A 80 24.61 -14.66 -31.36
N SER A 81 23.95 -14.47 -32.51
CA SER A 81 23.58 -13.15 -33.04
C SER A 81 22.15 -12.73 -32.65
N GLY A 82 21.42 -13.60 -31.95
CA GLY A 82 20.04 -13.34 -31.53
C GLY A 82 19.00 -13.62 -32.61
N VAL A 83 19.32 -14.33 -33.69
CA VAL A 83 18.34 -14.79 -34.67
C VAL A 83 17.58 -15.99 -34.11
N MET A 84 16.24 -15.95 -34.13
CA MET A 84 15.43 -17.10 -33.73
C MET A 84 15.55 -18.19 -34.80
N LEU A 85 15.93 -19.40 -34.37
CA LEU A 85 16.06 -20.57 -35.23
C LEU A 85 14.87 -21.54 -35.07
N GLN A 86 14.32 -21.62 -33.86
CA GLN A 86 13.20 -22.50 -33.54
C GLN A 86 12.42 -21.96 -32.34
N PHE A 87 11.11 -22.13 -32.38
CA PHE A 87 10.22 -22.11 -31.21
C PHE A 87 9.64 -23.52 -31.06
N ILE A 88 9.57 -24.01 -29.82
CA ILE A 88 9.00 -25.31 -29.47
C ILE A 88 7.93 -25.06 -28.42
N GLY A 89 6.68 -25.35 -28.79
CA GLY A 89 5.51 -25.19 -27.94
C GLY A 89 5.28 -26.39 -26.99
N PRO A 90 4.23 -26.33 -26.17
CA PRO A 90 3.97 -27.34 -25.14
C PRO A 90 3.65 -28.73 -25.67
N ASP A 91 3.09 -28.86 -26.88
CA ASP A 91 2.76 -30.16 -27.49
C ASP A 91 4.00 -31.03 -27.77
N ASP A 92 5.18 -30.41 -27.94
CA ASP A 92 6.47 -31.06 -28.14
C ASP A 92 7.27 -31.24 -26.83
N ILE A 93 6.68 -30.98 -25.66
CA ILE A 93 7.37 -31.09 -24.36
C ILE A 93 6.59 -31.96 -23.37
N SER A 94 7.24 -33.00 -22.84
CA SER A 94 6.63 -33.92 -21.87
C SER A 94 7.36 -33.89 -20.51
N ILE A 95 6.62 -34.02 -19.41
CA ILE A 95 7.21 -34.18 -18.07
C ILE A 95 7.67 -35.63 -17.89
N VAL A 96 8.95 -35.82 -17.55
CA VAL A 96 9.59 -37.12 -17.32
C VAL A 96 9.54 -37.50 -15.84
N ASN A 97 9.84 -36.54 -14.95
CA ASN A 97 9.90 -36.77 -13.51
C ASN A 97 9.72 -35.45 -12.74
N ILE A 98 9.14 -35.52 -11.54
CA ILE A 98 9.08 -34.40 -10.59
C ILE A 98 9.80 -34.85 -9.32
N ASP A 99 11.01 -34.36 -9.10
CA ASP A 99 11.77 -34.57 -7.88
C ASP A 99 11.35 -33.53 -6.85
N THR A 100 10.45 -33.93 -5.95
CA THR A 100 9.89 -33.06 -4.92
C THR A 100 10.84 -32.79 -3.75
N GLU A 101 11.93 -33.56 -3.61
CA GLU A 101 12.93 -33.37 -2.57
C GLU A 101 13.97 -32.32 -3.00
N ASN A 102 14.50 -32.47 -4.22
CA ASN A 102 15.50 -31.58 -4.80
C ASN A 102 14.91 -30.43 -5.63
N LYS A 103 13.58 -30.26 -5.62
CA LYS A 103 12.85 -29.12 -6.20
C LYS A 103 13.10 -28.98 -7.71
N HIS A 104 13.11 -30.13 -8.39
CA HIS A 104 13.48 -30.27 -9.79
C HIS A 104 12.32 -30.86 -10.58
N VAL A 105 12.01 -30.26 -11.73
CA VAL A 105 11.12 -30.88 -12.72
C VAL A 105 11.94 -31.24 -13.94
N TYR A 106 11.89 -32.51 -14.33
CA TYR A 106 12.55 -33.01 -15.53
C TYR A 106 11.57 -33.08 -16.68
N PHE A 107 11.90 -32.39 -17.77
CA PHE A 107 11.15 -32.38 -19.01
C PHE A 107 11.96 -33.05 -20.11
N LYS A 108 11.25 -33.61 -21.10
CA LYS A 108 11.82 -34.04 -22.36
C LYS A 108 11.26 -33.16 -23.46
N VAL A 109 12.15 -32.41 -24.09
CA VAL A 109 11.87 -31.58 -25.26
C VAL A 109 12.08 -32.45 -26.49
N HIS A 110 11.03 -32.61 -27.28
CA HIS A 110 11.05 -33.33 -28.54
C HIS A 110 11.34 -32.37 -29.69
N ASN A 111 11.79 -32.93 -30.81
CA ASN A 111 11.92 -32.25 -32.10
C ASN A 111 12.84 -31.01 -32.12
N ILE A 112 13.72 -30.82 -31.13
CA ILE A 112 14.70 -29.72 -31.15
C ILE A 112 15.80 -30.01 -32.19
N TYR A 113 16.19 -29.02 -32.99
CA TYR A 113 17.23 -29.23 -34.00
C TYR A 113 18.63 -29.35 -33.38
N SER A 114 19.33 -30.45 -33.71
CA SER A 114 20.73 -30.68 -33.33
C SER A 114 21.66 -29.58 -33.87
N SER A 115 22.72 -29.27 -33.12
CA SER A 115 23.63 -28.17 -33.47
C SER A 115 25.05 -28.48 -33.03
N SER A 116 26.01 -28.31 -33.95
CA SER A 116 27.46 -28.31 -33.67
C SER A 116 27.98 -26.95 -33.16
N ARG A 117 27.12 -25.93 -33.18
CA ARG A 117 27.45 -24.52 -32.86
C ARG A 117 26.69 -24.05 -31.62
N PRO A 118 27.20 -23.03 -30.91
CA PRO A 118 26.54 -22.54 -29.71
C PRO A 118 25.12 -22.01 -29.96
N ARG A 119 24.25 -22.18 -28.96
CA ARG A 119 22.85 -21.77 -28.96
C ARG A 119 22.48 -21.13 -27.63
N ARG A 120 21.50 -20.25 -27.66
CA ARG A 120 20.90 -19.62 -26.48
C ARG A 120 19.46 -20.06 -26.37
N LEU A 121 19.14 -20.67 -25.23
CA LEU A 121 17.90 -21.39 -24.97
C LEU A 121 17.11 -20.61 -23.91
N HIS A 122 15.94 -20.07 -24.26
CA HIS A 122 15.06 -19.41 -23.30
C HIS A 122 13.90 -20.33 -22.99
N PHE A 123 13.80 -20.75 -21.74
CA PHE A 123 12.69 -21.53 -21.24
C PHE A 123 11.65 -20.57 -20.66
N VAL A 124 10.40 -20.71 -21.10
CA VAL A 124 9.25 -19.99 -20.55
C VAL A 124 8.22 -21.02 -20.12
N ILE A 125 7.99 -21.11 -18.81
CA ILE A 125 6.91 -21.92 -18.23
C ILE A 125 5.83 -20.94 -17.76
N THR A 126 4.58 -21.12 -18.18
CA THR A 126 3.50 -20.15 -17.91
C THR A 126 2.14 -20.81 -17.81
N SER A 127 1.20 -20.19 -17.10
CA SER A 127 -0.22 -20.59 -17.10
C SER A 127 -1.03 -20.02 -18.28
N ALA A 128 -0.40 -19.28 -19.20
CA ALA A 128 -1.03 -18.91 -20.47
C ALA A 128 -1.29 -20.16 -21.32
N ASP A 129 -2.51 -20.29 -21.87
CA ASP A 129 -2.87 -21.39 -22.77
C ASP A 129 -2.02 -21.40 -24.07
N ASP A 130 -1.68 -20.22 -24.58
CA ASP A 130 -0.88 -20.03 -25.80
C ASP A 130 -0.06 -18.73 -25.73
N LEU A 131 1.26 -18.82 -25.90
CA LEU A 131 2.16 -17.64 -25.97
C LEU A 131 2.02 -16.85 -27.28
N HIS A 132 1.42 -17.39 -28.33
CA HIS A 132 1.08 -16.59 -29.52
C HIS A 132 -0.10 -15.64 -29.28
N ALA A 133 -0.88 -15.85 -28.22
CA ALA A 133 -2.07 -15.06 -27.90
C ALA A 133 -1.85 -13.94 -26.87
N VAL A 134 -0.67 -13.88 -26.23
CA VAL A 134 -0.29 -12.79 -25.31
C VAL A 134 0.30 -11.60 -26.07
N ASP A 135 0.36 -10.42 -25.44
CA ASP A 135 1.03 -9.25 -26.05
C ASP A 135 2.48 -9.59 -26.40
N GLY A 136 2.90 -9.28 -27.63
CA GLY A 136 4.22 -9.65 -28.17
C GLY A 136 4.30 -11.06 -28.75
N GLY A 137 3.25 -11.88 -28.62
CA GLY A 137 3.17 -13.23 -29.19
C GLY A 137 3.28 -13.27 -30.72
N GLU A 138 2.97 -12.17 -31.40
CA GLU A 138 3.14 -12.02 -32.85
C GLU A 138 4.61 -12.13 -33.30
N TYR A 139 5.56 -11.79 -32.41
CA TYR A 139 6.99 -11.87 -32.70
C TYR A 139 7.52 -13.31 -32.72
N ILE A 140 6.82 -14.24 -32.06
CA ILE A 140 7.08 -15.68 -32.15
C ILE A 140 6.79 -16.16 -33.57
N THR A 141 5.60 -15.84 -34.09
CA THR A 141 5.17 -16.18 -35.46
C THR A 141 6.03 -15.50 -36.52
N ALA A 142 6.52 -14.29 -36.24
CA ALA A 142 7.44 -13.57 -37.12
C ALA A 142 8.90 -14.08 -37.05
N MET A 143 9.23 -14.99 -36.12
CA MET A 143 10.59 -15.44 -35.79
C MET A 143 11.56 -14.27 -35.57
N ALA A 144 11.11 -13.23 -34.87
CA ALA A 144 11.88 -12.01 -34.65
C ALA A 144 13.08 -12.25 -33.71
N SER A 145 14.02 -11.30 -33.68
CA SER A 145 15.24 -11.45 -32.87
C SER A 145 14.94 -11.64 -31.38
N GLU A 146 15.87 -12.25 -30.66
CA GLU A 146 15.83 -12.40 -29.20
C GLU A 146 15.53 -11.07 -28.49
N THR A 147 16.22 -10.00 -28.90
CA THR A 147 16.07 -8.63 -28.39
C THR A 147 14.76 -7.95 -28.78
N THR A 148 13.95 -8.58 -29.64
CA THR A 148 12.61 -8.11 -30.04
C THR A 148 11.55 -8.98 -29.35
N THR A 149 11.62 -10.30 -29.51
CA THR A 149 10.63 -11.25 -29.02
C THR A 149 10.60 -11.31 -27.50
N MET A 150 11.74 -11.58 -26.85
CA MET A 150 11.74 -11.87 -25.40
C MET A 150 11.34 -10.66 -24.53
N PRO A 151 11.71 -9.40 -24.86
CA PRO A 151 11.26 -8.23 -24.13
C PRO A 151 9.82 -7.80 -24.45
N ALA A 152 9.25 -8.27 -25.57
CA ALA A 152 7.89 -7.91 -25.98
C ALA A 152 6.81 -8.79 -25.32
N LEU A 153 7.16 -10.02 -24.91
CA LEU A 153 6.22 -10.93 -24.26
C LEU A 153 5.73 -10.38 -22.92
N VAL A 154 4.45 -10.01 -22.87
CA VAL A 154 3.77 -9.47 -21.68
C VAL A 154 2.56 -10.31 -21.35
N VAL A 155 2.44 -10.73 -20.09
CA VAL A 155 1.29 -11.44 -19.55
C VAL A 155 0.49 -10.53 -18.61
N ASP A 156 -0.80 -10.80 -18.45
CA ASP A 156 -1.71 -10.07 -17.56
C ASP A 156 -2.73 -11.01 -16.90
N GLY A 157 -3.74 -10.46 -16.23
CA GLY A 157 -4.87 -11.25 -15.70
C GLY A 157 -4.54 -12.21 -14.55
N GLY A 158 -3.35 -12.11 -13.96
CA GLY A 158 -2.87 -13.05 -12.94
C GLY A 158 -2.18 -14.30 -13.53
N ILE A 159 -1.75 -14.25 -14.79
CA ILE A 159 -0.96 -15.30 -15.43
C ILE A 159 0.48 -15.31 -14.86
N ASP A 160 0.85 -16.44 -14.28
CA ASP A 160 2.20 -16.79 -13.86
C ASP A 160 3.11 -16.95 -15.08
N ALA A 161 4.33 -16.40 -15.04
CA ALA A 161 5.40 -16.78 -15.94
C ALA A 161 6.73 -16.98 -15.19
N TYR A 162 7.43 -18.04 -15.57
CA TYR A 162 8.74 -18.43 -15.06
C TYR A 162 9.71 -18.47 -16.24
N TRP A 163 10.80 -17.72 -16.16
CA TRP A 163 11.76 -17.58 -17.26
C TRP A 163 13.17 -17.96 -16.84
N GLY A 164 13.93 -18.56 -17.75
CA GLY A 164 15.37 -18.69 -17.61
C GLY A 164 16.06 -18.79 -18.96
N ILE A 165 17.33 -18.39 -19.00
CA ILE A 165 18.21 -18.48 -20.17
C ILE A 165 19.36 -19.44 -19.92
N ARG A 166 19.74 -20.21 -20.94
CA ARG A 166 20.94 -21.05 -20.92
C ARG A 166 21.69 -20.98 -22.24
N GLU A 167 22.98 -20.66 -22.18
CA GLU A 167 23.89 -20.87 -23.30
C GLU A 167 24.40 -22.32 -23.31
N VAL A 168 24.50 -22.92 -24.50
CA VAL A 168 25.02 -24.27 -24.71
C VAL A 168 25.95 -24.26 -25.93
N ASP A 169 27.06 -25.00 -25.87
CA ASP A 169 28.03 -25.07 -26.98
C ASP A 169 27.51 -25.87 -28.18
N SER A 170 26.61 -26.82 -27.93
CA SER A 170 26.02 -27.72 -28.92
C SER A 170 24.67 -28.26 -28.44
N ILE A 171 23.87 -28.81 -29.38
CA ILE A 171 22.64 -29.55 -29.09
C ILE A 171 22.80 -30.96 -29.63
N THR A 172 22.71 -31.96 -28.75
CA THR A 172 22.87 -33.38 -29.09
C THR A 172 21.78 -34.24 -28.46
N GLU A 173 21.47 -35.37 -29.09
CA GLU A 173 20.50 -36.38 -28.64
C GLU A 173 20.70 -36.79 -27.17
N ASN A 174 19.62 -36.73 -26.40
CA ASN A 174 19.53 -36.98 -24.95
C ASN A 174 20.56 -36.22 -24.08
N MET A 175 21.04 -35.04 -24.52
CA MET A 175 21.84 -34.19 -23.63
C MET A 175 21.02 -33.76 -22.41
N THR A 176 21.69 -33.68 -21.26
CA THR A 176 21.08 -33.22 -20.00
C THR A 176 21.44 -31.76 -19.73
N LEU A 177 20.44 -30.91 -19.49
CA LEU A 177 20.62 -29.51 -19.11
C LEU A 177 19.91 -29.19 -17.80
N ASN A 178 20.61 -28.52 -16.87
CA ASN A 178 19.97 -27.95 -15.68
C ASN A 178 19.85 -26.42 -15.84
N ILE A 179 18.64 -25.90 -15.67
CA ILE A 179 18.35 -24.46 -15.74
C ILE A 179 17.64 -23.99 -14.48
N LYS A 180 17.96 -22.78 -14.00
CA LYS A 180 17.18 -22.10 -12.95
C LYS A 180 16.24 -21.10 -13.61
N LEU A 181 14.98 -21.14 -13.20
CA LEU A 181 13.93 -20.23 -13.66
C LEU A 181 13.65 -19.19 -12.56
N ILE A 182 13.30 -17.98 -12.94
CA ILE A 182 12.83 -16.92 -12.03
C ILE A 182 11.38 -16.56 -12.35
N ARG A 183 10.60 -16.27 -11.32
CA ARG A 183 9.22 -15.75 -11.44
C ARG A 183 9.22 -14.39 -12.12
N ASN A 184 8.15 -14.00 -12.81
CA ASN A 184 7.90 -12.62 -13.28
C ASN A 184 7.12 -11.75 -12.28
N PHE A 185 6.67 -12.35 -11.18
CA PHE A 185 5.95 -11.68 -10.10
C PHE A 185 6.78 -11.60 -8.81
N VAL A 186 6.36 -10.67 -7.96
CA VAL A 186 6.85 -10.33 -6.63
C VAL A 186 5.96 -11.00 -5.59
N LYS A 187 6.52 -11.42 -4.46
CA LYS A 187 5.75 -11.82 -3.28
C LYS A 187 5.77 -10.73 -2.22
N LEU A 188 4.59 -10.35 -1.73
CA LEU A 188 4.40 -9.39 -0.65
C LEU A 188 3.72 -10.09 0.53
N ASN A 189 4.33 -9.99 1.71
CA ASN A 189 3.84 -10.66 2.92
C ASN A 189 3.81 -9.69 4.11
N VAL A 190 2.86 -9.89 5.02
CA VAL A 190 2.76 -9.21 6.30
C VAL A 190 2.72 -10.25 7.43
N LYS A 191 3.67 -10.16 8.37
CA LYS A 191 3.75 -11.02 9.56
C LYS A 191 3.54 -10.21 10.82
N CYS A 192 2.95 -10.78 11.88
CA CYS A 192 2.69 -10.07 13.13
C CYS A 192 3.29 -10.78 14.36
N SER A 193 4.27 -10.16 15.00
CA SER A 193 4.96 -10.59 16.23
C SER A 193 4.68 -9.70 17.46
N ALA A 194 3.63 -8.87 17.42
CA ALA A 194 3.17 -8.09 18.58
C ALA A 194 2.61 -8.92 19.71
N SER A 195 2.70 -8.32 20.92
CA SER A 195 1.77 -8.63 21.99
C SER A 195 0.32 -8.55 21.47
N PRO A 196 -0.43 -9.67 21.48
CA PRO A 196 -1.82 -9.69 21.02
C PRO A 196 -2.75 -8.79 21.86
N ASP A 197 -2.33 -8.43 23.08
CA ASP A 197 -3.05 -7.51 23.97
C ASP A 197 -2.95 -6.04 23.49
N VAL A 198 -1.92 -5.73 22.69
CA VAL A 198 -1.70 -4.40 22.11
C VAL A 198 -2.21 -4.36 20.68
N PHE A 199 -1.81 -5.34 19.86
CA PHE A 199 -2.18 -5.39 18.45
C PHE A 199 -2.34 -6.81 17.92
N ARG A 200 -3.47 -7.06 17.26
CA ARG A 200 -3.72 -8.29 16.49
C ARG A 200 -3.96 -7.92 15.02
N ILE A 201 -3.17 -8.46 14.11
CA ILE A 201 -3.48 -8.36 12.67
C ILE A 201 -4.82 -9.04 12.39
N LEU A 202 -5.66 -8.39 11.60
CA LEU A 202 -6.93 -8.95 11.14
C LEU A 202 -6.82 -9.40 9.69
N GLY A 203 -6.17 -8.63 8.82
CA GLY A 203 -5.94 -8.94 7.40
C GLY A 203 -5.03 -7.90 6.74
N TYR A 204 -4.62 -8.13 5.50
CA TYR A 204 -3.88 -7.14 4.71
C TYR A 204 -4.14 -7.27 3.20
N THR A 205 -3.79 -6.23 2.46
CA THR A 205 -3.91 -6.18 0.99
C THR A 205 -2.83 -5.27 0.40
N VAL A 206 -2.42 -5.55 -0.83
CA VAL A 206 -1.54 -4.65 -1.61
C VAL A 206 -2.41 -3.73 -2.46
N VAL A 207 -2.01 -2.47 -2.58
CA VAL A 207 -2.69 -1.39 -3.28
C VAL A 207 -1.82 -0.89 -4.44
N ASN A 208 -2.44 -0.42 -5.52
CA ASN A 208 -1.78 -0.04 -6.78
C ASN A 208 -0.94 -1.20 -7.35
N ARG A 209 -1.60 -2.32 -7.69
CA ARG A 209 -0.94 -3.51 -8.23
C ARG A 209 -0.83 -3.39 -9.76
N PRO A 210 0.36 -3.55 -10.38
CA PRO A 210 0.45 -3.68 -11.83
C PRO A 210 -0.37 -4.88 -12.31
N SER A 211 -1.17 -4.70 -13.36
CA SER A 211 -2.01 -5.76 -13.92
C SER A 211 -1.33 -6.58 -15.02
N ARG A 212 -0.12 -6.16 -15.43
CA ARG A 212 0.66 -6.76 -16.52
C ARG A 212 2.14 -6.85 -16.11
N GLY A 213 2.86 -7.83 -16.63
CA GLY A 213 4.30 -8.02 -16.40
C GLY A 213 5.01 -8.67 -17.59
N THR A 214 6.26 -8.28 -17.84
CA THR A 214 7.09 -8.88 -18.90
C THR A 214 7.58 -10.27 -18.51
N VAL A 215 7.66 -11.19 -19.48
CA VAL A 215 8.13 -12.57 -19.22
C VAL A 215 9.62 -12.60 -18.86
N ALA A 216 10.47 -11.80 -19.52
CA ALA A 216 11.91 -11.78 -19.31
C ALA A 216 12.41 -10.41 -18.78
N PRO A 217 13.41 -10.38 -17.86
CA PRO A 217 13.95 -9.15 -17.28
C PRO A 217 14.96 -8.48 -18.23
N TYR A 218 14.50 -7.59 -19.11
CA TYR A 218 15.37 -6.96 -20.12
C TYR A 218 15.82 -5.54 -19.77
N ILE A 219 17.12 -5.29 -19.81
CA ILE A 219 17.74 -3.97 -19.64
C ILE A 219 17.82 -3.29 -21.01
N TYR A 220 16.81 -2.49 -21.34
CA TYR A 220 16.71 -1.80 -22.64
C TYR A 220 17.91 -0.90 -22.97
N ARG A 221 18.57 -0.31 -21.96
CA ARG A 221 19.75 0.57 -22.13
C ARG A 221 20.95 -0.16 -22.72
N ASP A 222 21.18 -1.38 -22.25
CA ASP A 222 22.41 -2.14 -22.50
C ASP A 222 22.17 -3.37 -23.40
N HIS A 223 20.92 -3.56 -23.85
CA HIS A 223 20.46 -4.64 -24.73
C HIS A 223 20.77 -6.06 -24.22
N LEU A 224 20.62 -6.27 -22.91
CA LEU A 224 20.92 -7.53 -22.23
C LEU A 224 19.84 -7.91 -21.22
N PHE A 225 19.78 -9.18 -20.83
CA PHE A 225 18.90 -9.65 -19.76
C PHE A 225 19.61 -9.53 -18.41
N ALA A 226 18.90 -9.05 -17.39
CA ALA A 226 19.45 -8.99 -16.04
C ALA A 226 19.67 -10.40 -15.49
N SER A 227 20.86 -10.64 -14.93
CA SER A 227 21.13 -11.88 -14.22
C SER A 227 20.60 -11.78 -12.80
N PHE A 228 19.81 -12.78 -12.40
CA PHE A 228 19.39 -13.01 -11.01
C PHE A 228 20.28 -14.06 -10.33
N LEU A 229 21.31 -14.55 -11.03
CA LEU A 229 22.13 -15.68 -10.62
C LEU A 229 23.61 -15.35 -10.78
N ASN A 230 24.44 -15.78 -9.83
CA ASN A 230 25.89 -15.72 -9.94
C ASN A 230 26.44 -16.89 -10.80
N PRO A 231 27.74 -16.92 -11.14
CA PRO A 231 28.33 -18.02 -11.93
C PRO A 231 28.19 -19.40 -11.28
N ASP A 232 28.10 -19.48 -9.96
CA ASP A 232 27.80 -20.72 -9.20
C ASP A 232 26.30 -21.06 -9.16
N ASN A 233 25.51 -20.40 -10.02
CA ASN A 233 24.08 -20.60 -10.20
C ASN A 233 23.25 -20.31 -8.91
N SER A 234 23.76 -19.51 -7.98
CA SER A 234 23.06 -19.09 -6.75
C SER A 234 22.40 -17.73 -6.95
N LEU A 235 21.28 -17.46 -6.26
CA LEU A 235 20.64 -16.14 -6.31
C LEU A 235 21.63 -15.06 -5.84
N ILE A 236 21.57 -13.89 -6.48
CA ILE A 236 22.28 -12.68 -6.04
C ILE A 236 21.32 -11.74 -5.32
N ASP A 237 21.89 -10.84 -4.52
CA ASP A 237 21.10 -9.91 -3.70
C ASP A 237 20.55 -8.74 -4.54
N TYR A 238 19.58 -8.02 -3.96
CA TYR A 238 18.89 -6.90 -4.61
C TYR A 238 19.85 -5.84 -5.18
N GLU A 239 20.86 -5.45 -4.40
CA GLU A 239 21.84 -4.43 -4.81
C GLU A 239 22.69 -4.86 -6.02
N ASP A 240 23.02 -6.16 -6.15
CA ASP A 240 23.77 -6.68 -7.31
C ASP A 240 22.92 -6.66 -8.60
N ILE A 241 21.59 -6.66 -8.49
CA ILE A 241 20.66 -6.53 -9.62
C ILE A 241 20.51 -5.05 -10.01
N ILE A 242 20.34 -4.17 -9.02
CA ILE A 242 20.33 -2.72 -9.23
C ILE A 242 21.66 -2.25 -9.85
N ALA A 243 22.80 -2.81 -9.44
CA ALA A 243 24.12 -2.52 -9.99
C ALA A 243 24.27 -2.87 -11.48
N GLN A 244 23.49 -3.83 -12.00
CA GLN A 244 23.41 -4.12 -13.45
C GLN A 244 22.61 -3.04 -14.21
N GLY A 245 21.88 -2.17 -13.52
CA GLY A 245 20.95 -1.20 -14.11
C GLY A 245 19.55 -1.75 -14.34
N TYR A 246 19.18 -2.84 -13.64
CA TYR A 246 17.83 -3.41 -13.70
C TYR A 246 16.98 -2.93 -12.52
N PHE A 247 15.98 -2.10 -12.81
CA PHE A 247 15.06 -1.50 -11.83
C PHE A 247 13.64 -2.12 -11.90
N GLY A 248 13.49 -3.26 -12.57
CA GLY A 248 12.19 -3.77 -13.01
C GLY A 248 11.70 -3.11 -14.32
N VAL A 249 10.83 -3.78 -15.05
CA VAL A 249 10.25 -3.31 -16.31
C VAL A 249 8.74 -3.21 -16.19
N ASN A 250 8.21 -1.99 -16.19
CA ASN A 250 6.78 -1.76 -16.39
C ASN A 250 6.44 -1.86 -17.89
N PRO A 251 5.59 -2.81 -18.34
CA PRO A 251 5.04 -2.79 -19.70
C PRO A 251 4.36 -1.46 -20.05
N SER A 252 4.30 -1.13 -21.34
CA SER A 252 3.55 0.03 -21.83
C SER A 252 2.09 -0.02 -21.36
N GLY A 253 1.61 1.08 -20.78
CA GLY A 253 0.24 1.19 -20.24
C GLY A 253 0.01 0.58 -18.85
N SER A 254 1.02 0.02 -18.18
CA SER A 254 0.86 -0.60 -16.84
C SER A 254 0.30 0.36 -15.80
N ASP A 255 0.79 1.59 -15.77
CA ASP A 255 0.35 2.63 -14.82
C ASP A 255 -1.09 3.11 -15.10
N LEU A 256 -1.61 2.91 -16.32
CA LEU A 256 -3.02 3.18 -16.69
C LEU A 256 -3.95 2.00 -16.41
N SER A 257 -3.40 0.80 -16.17
CA SER A 257 -4.13 -0.45 -16.03
C SER A 257 -3.96 -1.08 -14.65
N MET A 258 -3.39 -0.37 -13.67
CA MET A 258 -3.25 -0.86 -12.30
C MET A 258 -4.60 -1.26 -11.69
N THR A 259 -4.60 -2.39 -10.97
CA THR A 259 -5.75 -2.84 -10.17
C THR A 259 -5.57 -2.42 -8.72
N HIS A 260 -6.65 -2.51 -7.94
CA HIS A 260 -6.65 -2.12 -6.53
C HIS A 260 -6.26 -0.65 -6.39
N THR A 261 -6.86 0.21 -7.20
CA THR A 261 -6.72 1.67 -7.15
C THR A 261 -7.95 2.31 -6.49
N THR A 262 -9.07 1.58 -6.42
CA THR A 262 -10.32 2.01 -5.80
C THR A 262 -10.54 1.35 -4.45
N GLU A 263 -11.20 2.07 -3.54
CA GLU A 263 -11.56 1.55 -2.21
C GLU A 263 -12.36 0.24 -2.29
N SER A 264 -13.22 0.07 -3.30
CA SER A 264 -14.06 -1.12 -3.42
C SER A 264 -13.26 -2.39 -3.76
N GLU A 265 -12.22 -2.30 -4.60
CA GLU A 265 -11.32 -3.42 -4.89
C GLU A 265 -10.50 -3.77 -3.66
N ILE A 266 -9.93 -2.75 -3.02
CA ILE A 266 -9.06 -2.88 -1.85
C ILE A 266 -9.85 -3.48 -0.67
N GLN A 267 -11.09 -3.03 -0.44
CA GLN A 267 -11.96 -3.57 0.61
C GLN A 267 -12.34 -5.02 0.34
N ALA A 268 -12.58 -5.43 -0.90
CA ALA A 268 -12.91 -6.81 -1.25
C ALA A 268 -11.76 -7.76 -0.89
N ASP A 269 -10.54 -7.45 -1.35
CA ASP A 269 -9.35 -8.27 -1.07
C ASP A 269 -8.96 -8.24 0.41
N LEU A 270 -9.06 -7.08 1.07
CA LEU A 270 -8.79 -6.97 2.51
C LEU A 270 -9.78 -7.80 3.34
N SER A 271 -11.06 -7.82 2.97
CA SER A 271 -12.08 -8.66 3.62
C SER A 271 -11.84 -10.15 3.37
N ALA A 272 -11.30 -10.52 2.21
CA ALA A 272 -10.91 -11.90 1.90
C ALA A 272 -9.69 -12.36 2.71
N SER A 273 -8.69 -11.48 2.90
CA SER A 273 -7.56 -11.72 3.82
C SER A 273 -8.05 -11.84 5.27
N GLU A 274 -8.96 -10.95 5.71
CA GLU A 274 -9.56 -11.02 7.05
C GLU A 274 -10.29 -12.35 7.31
N ALA A 275 -11.10 -12.81 6.36
CA ALA A 275 -11.78 -14.09 6.46
C ALA A 275 -10.80 -15.29 6.50
N ALA A 276 -9.67 -15.21 5.78
CA ALA A 276 -8.66 -16.26 5.76
C ALA A 276 -7.86 -16.33 7.08
N LEU A 277 -7.39 -15.20 7.61
CA LEU A 277 -6.70 -15.16 8.91
C LEU A 277 -7.64 -15.54 10.06
N ALA A 278 -8.91 -15.11 10.02
CA ALA A 278 -9.93 -15.53 11.00
C ALA A 278 -10.23 -17.04 10.95
N ALA A 279 -10.05 -17.69 9.80
CA ALA A 279 -10.14 -19.14 9.64
C ALA A 279 -8.87 -19.90 10.08
N GLY A 280 -7.83 -19.20 10.55
CA GLY A 280 -6.58 -19.79 11.02
C GLY A 280 -5.52 -20.00 9.93
N ALA A 281 -5.57 -19.27 8.82
CA ALA A 281 -4.45 -19.23 7.86
C ALA A 281 -3.21 -18.61 8.53
N GLU A 282 -2.06 -19.28 8.44
CA GLU A 282 -0.79 -18.77 8.98
C GLU A 282 -0.11 -17.73 8.08
N ASP A 283 -0.52 -17.64 6.81
CA ASP A 283 -0.03 -16.68 5.82
C ASP A 283 -1.10 -16.39 4.77
N THR A 284 -1.12 -15.17 4.22
CA THR A 284 -1.99 -14.78 3.08
C THR A 284 -1.20 -13.92 2.09
N PRO A 285 -0.10 -14.44 1.50
CA PRO A 285 0.80 -13.64 0.68
C PRO A 285 0.07 -13.10 -0.55
N CYS A 286 0.39 -11.86 -0.91
CA CYS A 286 -0.12 -11.21 -2.11
C CYS A 286 0.97 -11.23 -3.18
N TYR A 287 0.62 -11.68 -4.39
CA TYR A 287 1.50 -11.68 -5.54
C TYR A 287 1.09 -10.58 -6.51
N ILE A 288 2.08 -9.90 -7.08
CA ILE A 288 1.89 -8.84 -8.08
C ILE A 288 2.98 -8.94 -9.14
N TYR A 289 2.75 -8.45 -10.35
CA TYR A 289 3.86 -8.25 -11.28
C TYR A 289 4.86 -7.20 -10.75
N GLU A 290 6.10 -7.27 -11.22
CA GLU A 290 7.13 -6.31 -10.83
C GLU A 290 6.77 -4.85 -11.11
N ARG A 291 7.34 -3.94 -10.30
CA ARG A 291 7.09 -2.49 -10.37
C ARG A 291 8.37 -1.72 -10.15
N SER A 292 8.84 -1.00 -11.16
CA SER A 292 9.83 0.04 -10.94
C SER A 292 9.16 1.25 -10.30
N GLN A 293 9.68 1.71 -9.15
CA GLN A 293 9.18 2.86 -8.40
C GLN A 293 10.25 3.56 -7.53
N SER A 294 11.50 3.09 -7.48
CA SER A 294 12.57 3.71 -6.67
C SER A 294 12.97 5.12 -7.13
N SER A 295 12.64 5.48 -8.37
CA SER A 295 12.79 6.83 -8.93
C SER A 295 11.74 7.84 -8.44
N VAL A 296 10.69 7.36 -7.75
CA VAL A 296 9.70 8.21 -7.10
C VAL A 296 10.26 8.69 -5.77
N THR A 297 10.55 9.98 -5.66
CA THR A 297 11.02 10.60 -4.40
C THR A 297 9.87 10.98 -3.46
N SER A 298 8.64 11.11 -3.97
CA SER A 298 7.45 11.30 -3.15
C SER A 298 6.18 10.82 -3.83
N ALA A 299 5.25 10.25 -3.05
CA ALA A 299 3.90 9.89 -3.49
C ALA A 299 2.99 11.14 -3.56
N GLY A 300 3.38 12.11 -4.40
CA GLY A 300 2.59 13.31 -4.69
C GLY A 300 1.44 13.05 -5.68
N ASP A 301 0.59 14.06 -5.87
CA ASP A 301 -0.56 13.99 -6.79
C ASP A 301 -0.12 13.57 -8.21
N GLY A 302 -0.56 12.38 -8.63
CA GLY A 302 -0.29 11.82 -9.94
C GLY A 302 0.73 10.67 -10.00
N VAL A 303 1.40 10.31 -8.89
CA VAL A 303 2.36 9.20 -8.87
C VAL A 303 1.86 8.01 -8.05
N MET A 304 1.51 6.91 -8.74
CA MET A 304 1.01 5.69 -8.12
C MET A 304 2.15 4.74 -7.73
N VAL A 305 2.58 4.82 -6.48
CA VAL A 305 3.45 3.82 -5.81
C VAL A 305 2.62 2.65 -5.31
N THR A 306 3.18 1.44 -5.34
CA THR A 306 2.61 0.24 -4.71
C THR A 306 2.90 0.26 -3.21
N TYR A 307 1.86 0.05 -2.41
CA TYR A 307 1.92 0.05 -0.94
C TYR A 307 1.00 -1.02 -0.35
N ILE A 308 1.13 -1.29 0.95
CA ILE A 308 0.30 -2.27 1.68
C ILE A 308 -0.70 -1.53 2.56
N ILE A 309 -1.93 -2.03 2.67
CA ILE A 309 -2.85 -1.69 3.76
C ILE A 309 -3.01 -2.90 4.68
N VAL A 310 -2.78 -2.69 5.97
CA VAL A 310 -3.02 -3.66 7.04
C VAL A 310 -4.27 -3.26 7.80
N SER A 311 -5.18 -4.21 7.97
CA SER A 311 -6.30 -4.15 8.91
C SER A 311 -5.88 -4.81 10.21
N GLY A 312 -6.08 -4.15 11.34
CA GLY A 312 -5.65 -4.66 12.63
C GLY A 312 -6.47 -4.14 13.80
N GLU A 313 -6.56 -4.95 14.85
CA GLU A 313 -7.17 -4.56 16.11
C GLU A 313 -6.09 -4.01 17.05
N TYR A 314 -6.07 -2.69 17.25
CA TYR A 314 -5.24 -2.03 18.27
C TYR A 314 -6.08 -1.79 19.53
N LYS A 315 -5.65 -2.35 20.66
CA LYS A 315 -6.32 -2.22 21.98
C LYS A 315 -7.84 -2.47 21.94
N GLY A 316 -8.27 -3.50 21.20
CA GLY A 316 -9.68 -3.90 21.08
C GLY A 316 -10.52 -3.13 20.05
N LYS A 317 -9.92 -2.29 19.20
CA LYS A 317 -10.59 -1.56 18.12
C LYS A 317 -9.90 -1.76 16.78
N LYS A 318 -10.70 -1.89 15.71
CA LYS A 318 -10.21 -2.05 14.33
C LYS A 318 -9.72 -0.72 13.74
N TYR A 319 -8.55 -0.75 13.12
CA TYR A 319 -7.94 0.37 12.38
C TYR A 319 -7.23 -0.12 11.11
N TYR A 320 -6.95 0.81 10.20
CA TYR A 320 -6.25 0.58 8.94
C TYR A 320 -4.91 1.32 8.91
N TYR A 321 -3.86 0.65 8.42
CA TYR A 321 -2.49 1.15 8.43
C TYR A 321 -1.89 1.04 7.04
N LYS A 322 -1.53 2.18 6.43
CA LYS A 322 -0.86 2.24 5.12
C LYS A 322 0.65 2.12 5.28
N ILE A 323 1.31 1.26 4.53
CA ILE A 323 2.74 0.96 4.66
C ILE A 323 3.38 1.03 3.27
N ASP A 324 4.21 2.06 3.04
CA ASP A 324 5.01 2.16 1.82
C ASP A 324 6.21 1.20 1.88
N ILE A 325 6.60 0.67 0.71
CA ILE A 325 7.62 -0.37 0.58
C ILE A 325 8.94 0.26 0.14
N GLY A 326 9.92 0.32 1.04
CA GLY A 326 11.19 1.00 0.81
C GLY A 326 12.35 0.51 1.66
N HIS A 327 13.48 1.20 1.51
CA HIS A 327 14.77 1.01 2.18
C HIS A 327 15.26 2.32 2.85
N ASP A 328 16.28 2.19 3.71
CA ASP A 328 17.12 3.32 4.11
C ASP A 328 18.06 3.68 2.96
N LYS A 329 18.06 4.97 2.62
CA LYS A 329 18.93 5.57 1.63
C LYS A 329 19.58 6.80 2.25
N GLU A 330 20.73 6.59 2.87
CA GLU A 330 21.55 7.63 3.52
C GLU A 330 20.80 8.36 4.66
N GLY A 331 20.03 7.61 5.45
CA GLY A 331 19.15 8.10 6.52
C GLY A 331 17.76 8.52 6.04
N LYS A 332 17.48 8.51 4.74
CA LYS A 332 16.18 8.88 4.15
C LYS A 332 15.38 7.64 3.75
N PHE A 333 14.07 7.80 3.64
CA PHE A 333 13.23 6.76 3.07
C PHE A 333 13.33 6.78 1.54
N GLY A 334 13.79 5.69 0.93
CA GLY A 334 13.73 5.48 -0.51
C GLY A 334 12.79 4.32 -0.85
N PHE A 335 11.95 4.45 -1.88
CA PHE A 335 11.12 3.32 -2.33
C PHE A 335 11.99 2.18 -2.90
N TYR A 336 11.60 0.94 -2.66
CA TYR A 336 12.15 -0.21 -3.39
C TYR A 336 11.53 -0.26 -4.79
N ASP A 337 12.32 -0.62 -5.80
CA ASP A 337 11.75 -1.29 -6.96
C ASP A 337 11.29 -2.68 -6.52
N LEU A 338 10.07 -3.05 -6.86
CA LEU A 338 9.53 -4.36 -6.50
C LEU A 338 9.93 -5.35 -7.59
N LEU A 339 11.11 -5.95 -7.42
CA LEU A 339 11.73 -6.81 -8.43
C LEU A 339 11.10 -8.20 -8.43
N ARG A 340 10.89 -8.76 -9.63
CA ARG A 340 10.40 -10.13 -9.81
C ARG A 340 11.24 -11.14 -9.02
N ASN A 341 10.61 -12.24 -8.57
CA ASN A 341 11.27 -13.31 -7.82
C ASN A 341 11.81 -12.91 -6.43
N PHE A 342 11.54 -11.70 -5.92
CA PHE A 342 11.81 -11.32 -4.53
C PHE A 342 10.57 -11.48 -3.62
N GLN A 343 10.82 -11.78 -2.35
CA GLN A 343 9.83 -11.69 -1.27
C GLN A 343 10.10 -10.46 -0.39
N TYR A 344 9.16 -9.51 -0.39
CA TYR A 344 9.16 -8.36 0.51
C TYR A 344 8.24 -8.68 1.69
N THR A 345 8.80 -8.84 2.89
CA THR A 345 8.03 -9.14 4.10
C THR A 345 8.02 -7.95 5.03
N VAL A 346 6.85 -7.32 5.18
CA VAL A 346 6.61 -6.37 6.26
C VAL A 346 6.43 -7.17 7.55
N GLU A 347 7.49 -7.28 8.35
CA GLU A 347 7.34 -7.82 9.70
C GLU A 347 6.88 -6.73 10.67
N ILE A 348 5.75 -7.02 11.29
CA ILE A 348 5.02 -6.16 12.20
C ILE A 348 5.32 -6.70 13.63
N THR A 349 6.25 -6.11 14.44
CA THR A 349 6.43 -6.27 15.94
C THR A 349 5.61 -5.43 16.95
N GLU A 350 5.48 -4.10 16.94
CA GLU A 350 4.73 -3.34 17.98
C GLU A 350 3.88 -2.19 17.41
N VAL A 351 2.56 -2.05 17.62
CA VAL A 351 1.81 -0.84 17.14
C VAL A 351 1.78 0.19 18.26
N GLY A 352 2.33 1.38 18.01
CA GLY A 352 2.33 2.49 18.99
C GLY A 352 1.09 3.38 19.02
N GLY A 353 0.11 3.21 18.12
CA GLY A 353 -1.08 4.10 18.10
C GLY A 353 -2.25 3.66 17.22
N GLU A 354 -3.34 4.41 17.33
CA GLU A 354 -4.53 4.25 16.48
C GLU A 354 -4.14 4.53 15.02
N GLY A 355 -4.54 3.64 14.11
CA GLY A 355 -4.37 3.85 12.67
C GLY A 355 -5.50 4.73 12.11
N ALA A 356 -5.66 4.74 10.79
CA ALA A 356 -6.80 5.37 10.16
C ALA A 356 -8.11 4.64 10.56
N PRO A 357 -9.21 5.36 10.86
CA PRO A 357 -10.47 4.73 11.25
C PRO A 357 -11.21 4.10 10.07
N THR A 358 -10.98 4.57 8.84
CA THR A 358 -11.57 4.04 7.61
C THR A 358 -10.51 3.64 6.59
N LEU A 359 -10.88 2.75 5.66
CA LEU A 359 -10.01 2.35 4.56
C LEU A 359 -9.66 3.55 3.65
N ARG A 360 -10.67 4.37 3.32
CA ARG A 360 -10.52 5.67 2.64
C ARG A 360 -9.44 6.55 3.27
N ASP A 361 -9.45 6.67 4.60
CA ASP A 361 -8.50 7.52 5.33
C ASP A 361 -7.09 6.92 5.35
N ALA A 362 -6.96 5.59 5.34
CA ALA A 362 -5.65 4.93 5.17
C ALA A 362 -5.08 5.18 3.77
N MET A 363 -5.88 5.00 2.71
CA MET A 363 -5.46 5.20 1.32
C MET A 363 -4.95 6.63 1.07
N ASN A 364 -5.75 7.62 1.49
CA ASN A 364 -5.46 9.05 1.34
C ASN A 364 -4.51 9.60 2.41
N GLY A 365 -4.17 8.82 3.43
CA GLY A 365 -3.22 9.20 4.46
C GLY A 365 -1.78 9.10 3.97
N ALA A 366 -0.86 9.76 4.68
CA ALA A 366 0.54 9.41 4.61
C ALA A 366 0.73 7.94 5.03
N ALA A 367 1.73 7.30 4.44
CA ALA A 367 2.17 6.03 4.93
C ALA A 367 2.66 6.15 6.38
N HIS A 368 2.32 5.13 7.13
CA HIS A 368 2.53 5.00 8.56
C HIS A 368 3.93 4.43 8.87
N ASN A 369 4.71 4.07 7.84
CA ASN A 369 6.06 3.59 7.99
C ASN A 369 7.03 4.71 8.41
N ASN A 370 7.93 4.39 9.32
CA ASN A 370 9.29 4.91 9.20
C ASN A 370 10.08 3.88 8.41
N LEU A 371 10.95 4.34 7.49
CA LEU A 371 12.15 3.62 7.04
C LEU A 371 12.06 2.09 7.19
N SER A 372 11.25 1.46 6.35
CA SER A 372 11.47 0.06 6.02
C SER A 372 12.87 -0.03 5.39
N ALA A 373 13.64 -1.08 5.75
CA ALA A 373 14.97 -1.37 5.20
C ALA A 373 15.46 -2.80 5.47
N SER A 374 14.69 -3.62 6.18
CA SER A 374 14.88 -5.06 6.24
C SER A 374 13.56 -5.73 6.60
N VAL A 375 13.39 -6.96 6.12
CA VAL A 375 12.58 -7.94 6.83
C VAL A 375 13.14 -8.00 8.26
N VAL A 376 12.26 -7.88 9.27
CA VAL A 376 12.52 -7.59 10.71
C VAL A 376 12.19 -6.13 11.14
N THR A 377 10.88 -5.91 11.41
CA THR A 377 10.31 -5.27 12.63
C THR A 377 10.21 -3.72 12.85
N ARG A 378 9.06 -3.11 12.42
CA ARG A 378 8.09 -2.11 13.06
C ARG A 378 8.51 -1.10 14.20
N ASP A 379 7.88 0.07 14.50
CA ASP A 379 6.65 0.75 13.98
C ASP A 379 6.28 2.18 14.50
N LEU A 380 5.29 2.82 13.87
CA LEU A 380 4.28 3.80 14.37
C LEU A 380 4.30 4.46 15.77
N PHE A 381 4.09 5.79 15.77
CA PHE A 381 4.09 6.77 16.87
C PHE A 381 5.30 6.84 17.83
N SER A 382 6.08 5.76 17.98
CA SER A 382 7.35 5.68 18.72
C SER A 382 8.21 4.50 18.20
N ILE A 383 9.40 4.68 17.58
CA ILE A 383 10.21 3.51 17.07
C ILE A 383 11.40 3.10 17.90
N GLY A 384 11.30 1.92 18.51
CA GLY A 384 12.44 1.11 18.95
C GLY A 384 13.35 0.59 17.83
N TYR A 385 14.65 0.88 17.88
CA TYR A 385 15.69 0.04 17.24
C TYR A 385 16.89 -0.11 18.18
N GLU A 386 17.16 -1.32 18.68
CA GLU A 386 18.20 -1.61 19.70
C GLU A 386 18.24 -0.66 20.93
N GLY A 387 17.12 -0.02 21.25
CA GLY A 387 16.99 0.98 22.34
C GLY A 387 16.82 2.43 21.87
N GLU A 388 16.79 2.69 20.57
CA GLU A 388 16.42 3.98 19.99
C GLU A 388 14.92 4.28 20.13
N GLN A 389 14.51 5.53 19.91
CA GLN A 389 13.11 5.92 19.87
C GLN A 389 12.94 7.12 18.93
N ILE A 390 11.93 7.16 18.05
CA ILE A 390 11.47 8.44 17.45
C ILE A 390 9.96 8.64 17.57
N GLU A 391 9.59 9.76 18.19
CA GLU A 391 8.25 10.10 18.66
C GLU A 391 7.75 11.41 18.05
N VAL A 392 6.45 11.50 17.75
CA VAL A 392 5.76 12.73 17.30
C VAL A 392 4.41 12.89 18.01
N SER A 393 3.99 14.12 18.32
CA SER A 393 2.72 14.39 19.03
C SER A 393 1.47 14.27 18.16
N SER A 394 1.63 14.29 16.84
CA SER A 394 0.59 13.90 15.87
C SER A 394 1.25 13.48 14.55
N THR A 395 0.62 12.57 13.82
CA THR A 395 0.95 12.22 12.43
C THR A 395 0.01 12.89 11.41
N ARG A 396 -1.13 13.46 11.84
CA ARG A 396 -2.05 14.22 10.97
C ARG A 396 -2.64 15.41 11.71
N VAL A 397 -2.59 16.59 11.11
CA VAL A 397 -3.14 17.85 11.66
C VAL A 397 -4.05 18.49 10.62
N ILE A 398 -5.24 18.93 11.02
CA ILE A 398 -6.21 19.58 10.13
C ILE A 398 -6.53 20.97 10.66
N PHE A 399 -6.26 21.98 9.83
CA PHE A 399 -6.52 23.38 10.08
C PHE A 399 -7.76 23.83 9.29
N THR A 400 -8.80 24.28 10.01
CA THR A 400 -10.02 24.89 9.44
C THR A 400 -10.12 26.39 9.67
N GLU A 401 -9.16 26.96 10.39
CA GLU A 401 -8.87 28.39 10.45
C GLU A 401 -7.35 28.61 10.37
N LYS A 402 -6.91 29.84 10.13
CA LYS A 402 -5.48 30.18 10.19
C LYS A 402 -5.00 30.00 11.62
N ASP A 403 -3.94 29.23 11.81
CA ASP A 403 -3.24 29.09 13.09
C ASP A 403 -1.90 29.82 12.99
N ASP A 404 -1.64 30.75 13.90
CA ASP A 404 -0.40 31.52 13.92
C ASP A 404 0.70 30.84 14.76
N LYS A 405 0.38 29.79 15.54
CA LYS A 405 1.33 29.12 16.43
C LYS A 405 0.92 27.69 16.86
N TYR A 406 0.67 26.81 15.90
CA TYR A 406 0.46 25.39 16.19
C TYR A 406 1.76 24.73 16.66
N ALA A 407 1.72 23.92 17.71
CA ALA A 407 2.89 23.28 18.31
C ALA A 407 2.91 21.77 18.05
N LEU A 408 3.73 21.32 17.10
CA LEU A 408 4.04 19.91 16.87
C LEU A 408 5.28 19.53 17.68
N ARG A 409 5.15 18.60 18.63
CA ARG A 409 6.27 18.11 19.45
C ARG A 409 6.86 16.84 18.83
N PHE A 410 8.17 16.70 18.83
CA PHE A 410 8.87 15.48 18.42
C PHE A 410 10.14 15.24 19.25
N ARG A 411 10.60 13.99 19.32
CA ARG A 411 11.81 13.62 20.06
C ARG A 411 12.46 12.39 19.45
N TYR A 412 13.78 12.31 19.59
CA TYR A 412 14.53 11.09 19.34
C TYR A 412 15.31 10.68 20.61
N THR A 413 15.42 9.38 20.85
CA THR A 413 16.17 8.73 21.94
C THR A 413 17.21 7.79 21.34
N THR A 414 18.45 7.80 21.83
CA THR A 414 19.54 6.88 21.42
C THR A 414 19.60 5.63 22.31
N PRO A 415 20.31 4.54 21.89
CA PRO A 415 20.54 3.38 22.75
C PRO A 415 21.26 3.75 24.06
N ALA A 416 21.10 2.90 25.07
CA ALA A 416 21.80 3.08 26.34
C ALA A 416 23.33 3.10 26.15
N GLY A 417 23.95 4.26 26.39
CA GLY A 417 25.39 4.48 26.26
C GLY A 417 25.83 5.21 24.97
N MET A 418 24.93 5.42 24.01
CA MET A 418 25.18 6.21 22.80
C MET A 418 24.80 7.69 23.02
N PRO A 419 25.67 8.66 22.68
CA PRO A 419 25.33 10.08 22.76
C PRO A 419 24.32 10.47 21.68
N PHE A 420 23.32 11.26 22.05
CA PHE A 420 22.42 11.91 21.09
C PHE A 420 23.06 13.19 20.54
N ASP A 421 23.14 13.31 19.21
CA ASP A 421 23.60 14.53 18.55
C ASP A 421 22.41 15.32 17.94
N PRO A 422 22.12 16.54 18.41
CA PRO A 422 21.05 17.35 17.84
C PRO A 422 21.30 17.80 16.40
N THR A 423 22.52 17.77 15.86
CA THR A 423 22.75 18.10 14.43
C THR A 423 22.31 16.97 13.50
N GLU A 424 22.21 15.76 14.03
CA GLU A 424 21.78 14.57 13.30
C GLU A 424 20.26 14.34 13.36
N LEU A 425 19.53 15.02 14.26
CA LEU A 425 18.07 15.08 14.22
C LEU A 425 17.64 16.20 13.27
N LYS A 426 16.89 15.84 12.23
CA LYS A 426 16.57 16.70 11.09
C LYS A 426 15.08 16.71 10.76
N ILE A 427 14.64 17.77 10.08
CA ILE A 427 13.31 17.87 9.48
C ILE A 427 13.40 18.45 8.06
N TYR A 428 12.57 17.93 7.15
CA TYR A 428 12.45 18.42 5.78
C TYR A 428 11.00 18.31 5.25
N ASP A 429 10.71 18.97 4.13
CA ASP A 429 9.46 18.82 3.40
C ASP A 429 9.62 17.75 2.31
N ILE A 430 8.74 16.75 2.26
CA ILE A 430 8.86 15.63 1.31
C ILE A 430 8.78 16.08 -0.16
N THR A 431 8.28 17.29 -0.43
CA THR A 431 8.30 17.89 -1.78
C THR A 431 9.63 18.52 -2.18
N ASP A 432 10.53 18.82 -1.22
CA ASP A 432 11.90 19.30 -1.45
C ASP A 432 12.87 18.68 -0.43
N GLU A 433 13.29 17.45 -0.71
CA GLU A 433 14.26 16.72 0.13
C GLU A 433 15.68 17.30 0.08
N THR A 434 15.94 18.36 -0.70
CA THR A 434 17.27 18.98 -0.81
C THR A 434 17.54 20.00 0.29
N VAL A 435 16.49 20.44 1.00
CA VAL A 435 16.56 21.46 2.05
C VAL A 435 16.18 20.85 3.40
N GLU A 436 17.17 20.70 4.27
CA GLU A 436 17.04 20.08 5.60
C GLU A 436 17.30 21.10 6.71
N TYR A 437 16.62 20.91 7.84
CA TYR A 437 16.83 21.71 9.05
C TYR A 437 17.16 20.81 10.24
N ASP A 438 18.35 20.99 10.80
CA ASP A 438 18.85 20.26 11.98
C ASP A 438 18.32 20.84 13.31
N MET A 439 18.40 20.07 14.40
CA MET A 439 18.09 20.55 15.75
C MET A 439 19.30 21.16 16.49
N GLY A 440 20.44 21.29 15.83
CA GLY A 440 21.64 21.95 16.33
C GLY A 440 21.38 23.42 16.69
N GLY A 441 21.90 23.84 17.84
CA GLY A 441 21.71 25.18 18.40
C GLY A 441 20.34 25.44 19.04
N VAL A 442 19.36 24.51 18.94
CA VAL A 442 18.04 24.68 19.57
C VAL A 442 18.13 24.36 21.06
N SER A 443 17.80 25.34 21.91
CA SER A 443 17.86 25.21 23.37
C SER A 443 16.63 25.80 24.07
N ALA A 444 16.41 25.42 25.34
CA ALA A 444 15.26 25.88 26.11
C ALA A 444 15.24 27.41 26.24
N GLY A 445 14.18 28.04 25.74
CA GLY A 445 14.04 29.50 25.71
C GLY A 445 14.71 30.22 24.52
N SER A 446 15.23 29.50 23.53
CA SER A 446 15.69 30.06 22.25
C SER A 446 14.90 29.49 21.07
N GLU A 447 14.54 30.36 20.12
CA GLU A 447 13.73 30.03 18.95
C GLU A 447 14.59 30.09 17.68
N LYS A 448 14.79 28.95 17.00
CA LYS A 448 15.50 28.83 15.72
C LYS A 448 14.45 28.87 14.60
N SER A 449 14.32 29.99 13.89
CA SER A 449 13.46 30.03 12.70
C SER A 449 14.03 29.12 11.61
N ILE A 450 13.15 28.41 10.89
CA ILE A 450 13.51 27.53 9.78
C ILE A 450 12.65 27.84 8.56
N GLY A 451 13.19 27.60 7.37
CA GLY A 451 12.54 27.92 6.08
C GLY A 451 11.56 26.86 5.58
N LEU A 452 10.98 26.05 6.47
CA LEU A 452 10.07 24.93 6.16
C LEU A 452 8.68 25.41 5.67
N LYS A 453 8.67 26.17 4.58
CA LYS A 453 7.50 26.79 3.97
C LYS A 453 6.97 25.90 2.83
N GLY A 454 5.65 25.78 2.74
CA GLY A 454 5.00 25.04 1.65
C GLY A 454 3.54 25.45 1.47
N GLU A 455 2.70 24.53 0.98
CA GLU A 455 1.28 24.78 0.72
C GLU A 455 0.47 25.04 2.01
N VAL A 456 0.88 24.50 3.16
CA VAL A 456 0.16 24.68 4.45
C VAL A 456 0.90 25.63 5.38
N ILE A 457 2.22 25.47 5.52
CA ILE A 457 3.07 26.25 6.42
C ILE A 457 3.48 27.56 5.74
N GLU A 458 3.09 28.70 6.33
CA GLU A 458 3.57 30.03 5.95
C GLU A 458 4.94 30.34 6.58
N SER A 459 5.13 29.98 7.85
CA SER A 459 6.42 30.06 8.54
C SER A 459 6.56 29.04 9.67
N ALA A 460 7.81 28.69 10.01
CA ALA A 460 8.12 27.70 11.04
C ALA A 460 9.31 28.10 11.93
N SER A 461 9.32 27.60 13.16
CA SER A 461 10.43 27.74 14.09
C SER A 461 10.56 26.56 15.05
N LEU A 462 11.75 26.36 15.59
CA LEU A 462 12.10 25.27 16.49
C LEU A 462 12.46 25.80 17.88
N THR A 463 11.96 25.12 18.91
CA THR A 463 12.33 25.32 20.32
C THR A 463 12.53 23.96 21.00
N LYS A 464 13.02 23.95 22.24
CA LYS A 464 13.16 22.72 23.05
C LYS A 464 12.47 22.88 24.41
N ASP A 465 11.64 21.91 24.78
CA ASP A 465 10.98 21.83 26.08
C ASP A 465 11.92 21.30 27.16
N ALA A 466 11.58 21.55 28.42
CA ALA A 466 12.29 21.03 29.59
C ALA A 466 12.34 19.49 29.63
N ASP A 467 11.32 18.81 29.07
CA ASP A 467 11.18 17.34 29.04
C ASP A 467 12.00 16.68 27.92
N GLY A 468 12.88 17.44 27.25
CA GLY A 468 13.76 16.96 26.18
C GLY A 468 13.13 16.88 24.79
N TRP A 469 11.84 17.21 24.66
CA TRP A 469 11.12 17.28 23.38
C TRP A 469 11.53 18.53 22.58
N TYR A 470 11.66 18.39 21.27
CA TYR A 470 11.69 19.50 20.33
C TYR A 470 10.26 19.90 19.96
N VAL A 471 10.04 21.20 19.71
CA VAL A 471 8.74 21.74 19.32
C VAL A 471 8.90 22.57 18.07
N LEU A 472 8.27 22.12 16.99
CA LEU A 472 8.04 22.87 15.77
C LEU A 472 6.80 23.73 15.96
N HIS A 473 7.00 25.05 16.02
CA HIS A 473 5.92 26.03 15.94
C HIS A 473 5.63 26.29 14.46
N ILE A 474 4.35 26.26 14.10
CA ILE A 474 3.86 26.40 12.73
C ILE A 474 2.87 27.55 12.69
N SER A 475 3.09 28.49 11.77
CA SER A 475 2.07 29.42 11.31
C SER A 475 1.59 28.96 9.94
N THR A 476 0.28 28.78 9.76
CA THR A 476 -0.33 28.33 8.50
C THR A 476 -0.56 29.49 7.54
N GLY A 477 -0.66 29.20 6.25
CA GLY A 477 -1.22 30.14 5.27
C GLY A 477 -2.69 30.47 5.53
N ASP A 478 -3.25 31.33 4.68
CA ASP A 478 -4.67 31.67 4.70
C ASP A 478 -5.52 30.50 4.18
N ILE A 479 -6.68 30.28 4.81
CA ILE A 479 -7.61 29.20 4.45
C ILE A 479 -8.10 29.35 3.00
N PRO A 480 -8.12 28.26 2.19
CA PRO A 480 -8.72 28.27 0.87
C PRO A 480 -10.13 28.85 0.85
N SER A 481 -10.37 29.85 0.00
CA SER A 481 -11.70 30.46 -0.19
C SER A 481 -12.67 29.56 -0.97
N ASP A 482 -12.16 28.47 -1.55
CA ASP A 482 -12.89 27.46 -2.31
C ASP A 482 -12.85 26.09 -1.58
N SER A 483 -13.37 25.05 -2.23
CA SER A 483 -13.46 23.71 -1.64
C SER A 483 -12.16 22.89 -1.68
N ARG A 484 -11.03 23.45 -2.14
CA ARG A 484 -9.74 22.75 -2.15
C ARG A 484 -9.29 22.41 -0.74
N ARG A 485 -8.44 21.39 -0.67
CA ARG A 485 -7.66 21.00 0.50
C ARG A 485 -6.20 21.17 0.08
N MET A 486 -5.44 21.90 0.85
CA MET A 486 -3.99 21.99 0.70
C MET A 486 -3.40 20.99 1.69
N GLU A 487 -2.46 20.17 1.25
CA GLU A 487 -1.73 19.23 2.11
C GLU A 487 -0.23 19.49 2.01
N GLN A 488 0.48 19.29 3.12
CA GLN A 488 1.95 19.38 3.18
C GLN A 488 2.46 18.26 4.09
N ASN A 489 3.41 17.48 3.58
CA ASN A 489 3.96 16.32 4.29
C ASN A 489 5.40 16.61 4.70
N ILE A 490 5.65 16.70 6.00
CA ILE A 490 6.97 16.95 6.58
C ILE A 490 7.52 15.67 7.19
N ARG A 491 8.84 15.43 7.08
CA ARG A 491 9.50 14.24 7.64
C ARG A 491 10.56 14.64 8.66
N VAL A 492 10.44 14.10 9.87
CA VAL A 492 11.38 14.25 10.98
C VAL A 492 12.20 12.97 11.08
N TYR A 493 13.53 13.03 11.06
CA TYR A 493 14.37 11.82 11.02
C TYR A 493 15.75 12.00 11.66
N TYR A 494 16.44 10.89 11.98
CA TYR A 494 17.75 10.91 12.63
C TYR A 494 18.82 10.19 11.82
N THR A 495 19.90 10.89 11.47
CA THR A 495 21.05 10.36 10.68
C THR A 495 22.19 9.81 11.52
N GLY A 496 22.20 10.05 12.83
CA GLY A 496 23.30 9.71 13.74
C GLY A 496 23.33 8.24 14.18
N SER A 497 22.55 7.38 13.52
CA SER A 497 22.48 5.93 13.73
C SER A 497 22.22 5.24 12.39
N PRO A 498 22.81 4.05 12.13
CA PRO A 498 22.49 3.23 10.95
C PRO A 498 21.03 2.72 10.92
N ALA A 499 20.21 2.98 11.93
CA ALA A 499 18.79 2.68 11.91
C ALA A 499 17.93 3.72 11.15
N GLY A 500 18.47 4.93 10.90
CA GLY A 500 17.84 5.95 10.05
C GLY A 500 16.41 6.40 10.45
N LEU A 501 15.98 6.22 11.69
CA LEU A 501 14.56 6.30 12.05
C LEU A 501 13.93 7.68 11.72
N GLY A 502 12.82 7.71 10.97
CA GLY A 502 12.14 8.95 10.61
C GLY A 502 10.63 8.88 10.37
N ARG A 503 9.88 9.84 10.93
CA ARG A 503 8.41 9.97 10.94
C ARG A 503 7.91 10.99 9.92
N THR A 504 6.86 10.65 9.17
CA THR A 504 6.10 11.62 8.38
C THR A 504 4.93 12.20 9.19
N VAL A 505 4.66 13.49 9.04
CA VAL A 505 3.50 14.19 9.58
C VAL A 505 2.79 14.94 8.44
N THR A 506 1.50 14.66 8.25
CA THR A 506 0.65 15.35 7.27
C THR A 506 -0.05 16.55 7.91
N LEU A 507 0.13 17.71 7.31
CA LEU A 507 -0.63 18.92 7.64
C LEU A 507 -1.66 19.16 6.53
N MET A 508 -2.88 19.52 6.90
CA MET A 508 -3.96 19.85 5.96
C MET A 508 -4.54 21.22 6.30
N LEU A 509 -4.67 22.10 5.30
CA LEU A 509 -5.36 23.39 5.39
C LEU A 509 -6.58 23.37 4.47
N ARG A 510 -7.78 23.66 5.00
CA ARG A 510 -9.03 23.66 4.21
C ARG A 510 -10.12 24.50 4.84
N ARG A 511 -11.10 24.96 4.05
CA ARG A 511 -12.30 25.58 4.62
C ARG A 511 -13.06 24.64 5.58
N PRO A 512 -13.73 25.16 6.62
CA PRO A 512 -14.60 24.37 7.49
C PRO A 512 -15.60 23.51 6.71
N TRP A 513 -16.07 22.44 7.35
CA TRP A 513 -17.25 21.70 6.90
C TRP A 513 -18.51 22.58 7.04
N GLU A 514 -19.56 22.29 6.26
CA GLU A 514 -20.85 22.99 6.33
C GLU A 514 -21.93 21.99 6.76
N PHE A 515 -22.94 22.44 7.53
CA PHE A 515 -24.10 21.59 7.82
C PHE A 515 -24.92 21.35 6.54
N GLY A 516 -25.26 20.09 6.26
CA GLY A 516 -26.13 19.70 5.15
C GLY A 516 -27.62 19.75 5.52
N ASN A 517 -28.49 19.79 4.51
CA ASN A 517 -29.96 19.60 4.62
C ASN A 517 -30.67 20.43 5.72
N VAL A 518 -30.12 21.59 6.10
CA VAL A 518 -30.64 22.36 7.23
C VAL A 518 -32.01 22.95 6.93
N SER A 519 -33.00 22.56 7.73
CA SER A 519 -34.37 23.07 7.63
C SER A 519 -35.06 23.08 9.00
N ALA A 520 -36.15 23.84 9.13
CA ALA A 520 -36.95 23.87 10.35
C ALA A 520 -38.43 23.93 10.04
N SER A 521 -39.25 23.28 10.86
CA SER A 521 -40.71 23.36 10.76
C SER A 521 -41.25 24.68 11.32
N SER A 522 -42.44 25.09 10.88
CA SER A 522 -43.06 26.37 11.27
C SER A 522 -43.98 26.17 12.50
N PRO A 523 -43.60 26.60 13.71
CA PRO A 523 -44.43 26.46 14.90
C PRO A 523 -45.68 27.35 14.84
N ALA A 524 -46.72 26.95 15.55
CA ALA A 524 -47.94 27.74 15.71
C ALA A 524 -47.76 28.92 16.70
N SER A 525 -48.76 29.80 16.73
CA SER A 525 -48.77 31.03 17.53
C SER A 525 -48.79 30.83 19.05
N GLY A 526 -49.23 29.68 19.55
CA GLY A 526 -49.39 29.40 20.98
C GLY A 526 -48.13 28.90 21.69
N ILE A 527 -48.10 29.05 23.02
CA ILE A 527 -47.11 28.43 23.92
C ILE A 527 -47.23 26.90 23.84
N GLY A 528 -46.10 26.20 23.95
CA GLY A 528 -46.03 24.73 23.89
C GLY A 528 -46.14 24.14 22.49
N SER A 529 -46.31 24.97 21.45
CA SER A 529 -46.29 24.54 20.05
C SER A 529 -44.95 23.89 19.73
N GLY A 530 -44.98 22.71 19.09
CA GLY A 530 -43.77 21.96 18.71
C GLY A 530 -43.07 22.56 17.49
N MET A 531 -41.76 22.36 17.44
CA MET A 531 -40.89 22.67 16.31
C MET A 531 -39.76 21.65 16.21
N THR A 532 -39.35 21.36 14.99
CA THR A 532 -38.17 20.54 14.66
C THR A 532 -37.19 21.39 13.86
N LEU A 533 -35.89 21.13 14.06
CA LEU A 533 -34.81 21.61 13.22
C LEU A 533 -34.00 20.40 12.79
N ASP A 534 -34.07 20.11 11.49
CA ASP A 534 -33.41 18.99 10.84
C ASP A 534 -32.10 19.50 10.22
N PHE A 535 -31.01 18.77 10.42
CA PHE A 535 -29.69 19.09 9.87
C PHE A 535 -28.89 17.81 9.60
N SER A 536 -27.86 17.90 8.78
CA SER A 536 -26.91 16.81 8.55
C SER A 536 -25.50 17.26 8.88
N ILE A 537 -24.72 16.39 9.54
CA ILE A 537 -23.28 16.57 9.66
C ILE A 537 -22.64 15.87 8.45
N PRO A 538 -21.78 16.55 7.66
CA PRO A 538 -21.20 15.96 6.46
C PRO A 538 -20.18 14.86 6.79
N SER A 539 -19.92 13.98 5.81
CA SER A 539 -18.91 12.93 5.90
C SER A 539 -17.47 13.46 5.96
N GLY A 540 -16.56 12.62 6.45
CA GLY A 540 -15.12 12.89 6.46
C GLY A 540 -14.61 13.71 7.63
N LEU A 541 -15.36 13.81 8.74
CA LEU A 541 -14.79 14.18 10.04
C LEU A 541 -14.14 12.94 10.66
N SER A 542 -13.02 13.11 11.36
CA SER A 542 -12.27 12.02 12.00
C SER A 542 -12.58 11.90 13.50
N GLN A 543 -12.39 10.69 14.06
CA GLN A 543 -12.65 10.40 15.48
C GLN A 543 -11.98 11.38 16.46
N SER A 544 -10.79 11.91 16.14
CA SER A 544 -10.07 12.88 16.98
C SER A 544 -10.78 14.24 17.13
N GLN A 545 -11.78 14.52 16.28
CA GLN A 545 -12.62 15.72 16.35
C GLN A 545 -13.84 15.55 17.27
N PHE A 546 -14.10 14.34 17.77
CA PHE A 546 -15.26 14.00 18.60
C PHE A 546 -14.90 13.96 20.10
N PRO A 547 -15.85 14.26 21.01
CA PRO A 547 -17.28 14.54 20.76
C PRO A 547 -17.51 15.91 20.11
N LEU A 548 -18.46 15.98 19.17
CA LEU A 548 -18.94 17.25 18.65
C LEU A 548 -20.05 17.77 19.55
N THR A 549 -19.88 18.96 20.11
CA THR A 549 -20.99 19.66 20.77
C THR A 549 -21.63 20.62 19.78
N ILE A 550 -22.90 20.39 19.42
CA ILE A 550 -23.70 21.27 18.56
C ILE A 550 -24.58 22.16 19.43
N THR A 551 -24.44 23.48 19.28
CA THR A 551 -25.21 24.49 20.02
C THR A 551 -26.37 25.02 19.19
N PHE A 552 -27.54 25.18 19.81
CA PHE A 552 -28.73 25.81 19.25
C PHE A 552 -29.11 27.02 20.11
N GLU A 553 -29.06 28.22 19.52
CA GLU A 553 -29.38 29.49 20.18
C GLU A 553 -30.49 30.21 19.41
N SER A 554 -31.58 30.64 20.07
CA SER A 554 -32.61 31.48 19.46
C SER A 554 -32.34 32.97 19.76
N ASP A 555 -32.40 33.81 18.73
CA ASP A 555 -32.25 35.26 18.84
C ASP A 555 -33.36 35.96 19.64
N LYS A 556 -34.47 35.25 19.92
CA LYS A 556 -35.58 35.70 20.78
C LYS A 556 -35.77 34.91 22.06
N GLN A 557 -34.89 33.94 22.35
CA GLN A 557 -34.95 33.11 23.57
C GLN A 557 -36.31 32.39 23.75
N ASN A 558 -37.00 32.16 22.64
CA ASN A 558 -38.42 31.79 22.57
C ASN A 558 -38.67 30.27 22.48
N ILE A 559 -37.64 29.45 22.68
CA ILE A 559 -37.66 27.99 22.54
C ILE A 559 -37.21 27.30 23.82
N TYR A 560 -37.63 26.03 23.99
CA TYR A 560 -37.02 25.12 24.94
C TYR A 560 -36.94 23.69 24.39
N GLY A 561 -35.85 22.98 24.72
CA GLY A 561 -35.67 21.56 24.40
C GLY A 561 -36.66 20.66 25.14
N LEU A 562 -37.01 19.52 24.54
CA LEU A 562 -37.92 18.54 25.15
C LEU A 562 -37.23 17.72 26.24
N ASN A 563 -37.93 17.44 27.34
CA ASN A 563 -37.45 16.50 28.34
C ASN A 563 -37.34 15.08 27.74
N GLY A 564 -36.21 14.41 27.93
CA GLY A 564 -35.88 13.14 27.29
C GLY A 564 -35.38 13.25 25.84
N SER A 565 -35.18 14.46 25.30
CA SER A 565 -34.40 14.66 24.07
C SER A 565 -32.89 14.68 24.37
N PRO A 566 -32.00 14.49 23.38
CA PRO A 566 -30.54 14.58 23.58
C PRO A 566 -30.03 16.01 23.82
N LEU A 567 -30.92 17.01 23.94
CA LEU A 567 -30.58 18.41 24.19
C LEU A 567 -30.40 18.68 25.69
N SER A 568 -29.19 19.04 26.08
CA SER A 568 -28.90 19.60 27.41
C SER A 568 -29.07 21.13 27.40
N VAL A 569 -29.52 21.70 28.52
CA VAL A 569 -29.62 23.16 28.68
C VAL A 569 -28.27 23.72 29.09
N ALA A 570 -27.82 24.77 28.42
CA ALA A 570 -26.63 25.53 28.77
C ALA A 570 -26.93 27.03 28.84
N THR A 571 -26.07 27.77 29.54
CA THR A 571 -26.13 29.23 29.65
C THR A 571 -24.76 29.83 29.36
N GLY A 572 -24.74 31.00 28.73
CA GLY A 572 -23.52 31.77 28.53
C GLY A 572 -23.74 32.89 27.52
N ARG A 573 -22.64 33.48 27.04
CA ARG A 573 -22.70 34.65 26.17
C ARG A 573 -23.33 34.37 24.81
N SER A 574 -24.25 35.24 24.41
CA SER A 574 -24.90 35.17 23.11
C SER A 574 -23.87 35.18 21.97
N SER A 575 -24.04 34.27 21.02
CA SER A 575 -23.23 34.23 19.80
C SER A 575 -23.87 35.00 18.63
N PHE A 576 -24.98 35.69 18.86
CA PHE A 576 -25.50 36.70 17.94
C PHE A 576 -24.80 38.04 18.20
N ALA A 577 -24.05 38.53 17.22
CA ALA A 577 -23.52 39.89 17.24
C ALA A 577 -24.66 40.91 17.41
N GLY A 578 -24.50 41.87 18.32
CA GLY A 578 -25.52 42.88 18.61
C GLY A 578 -26.63 42.45 19.57
N ALA A 579 -26.55 41.27 20.18
CA ALA A 579 -27.45 40.88 21.28
C ALA A 579 -27.32 41.84 22.49
N THR A 580 -28.43 42.07 23.19
CA THR A 580 -28.53 43.03 24.31
C THR A 580 -28.30 42.42 25.69
N THR A 581 -28.12 41.10 25.76
CA THR A 581 -27.92 40.32 27.00
C THR A 581 -26.64 39.50 26.89
N ASP A 582 -25.71 39.70 27.84
CA ASP A 582 -24.44 38.96 27.90
C ASP A 582 -24.56 37.53 28.44
N ASP A 583 -25.72 37.11 28.94
CA ASP A 583 -26.04 35.71 29.26
C ASP A 583 -27.39 35.32 28.66
N VAL A 584 -27.41 34.23 27.91
CA VAL A 584 -28.59 33.64 27.25
C VAL A 584 -28.67 32.14 27.53
N ILE A 585 -29.87 31.58 27.36
CA ILE A 585 -30.09 30.13 27.31
C ILE A 585 -29.83 29.64 25.89
N LEU A 586 -29.08 28.55 25.79
CA LEU A 586 -28.87 27.79 24.57
C LEU A 586 -29.00 26.28 24.87
N TYR A 587 -29.08 25.48 23.82
CA TYR A 587 -29.21 24.03 23.93
C TYR A 587 -27.99 23.36 23.31
N GLU A 588 -27.43 22.36 23.99
CA GLU A 588 -26.24 21.62 23.57
C GLU A 588 -26.59 20.16 23.31
N TRP A 589 -26.31 19.69 22.09
CA TRP A 589 -26.33 18.28 21.73
C TRP A 589 -24.88 17.81 21.63
N ARG A 590 -24.47 16.94 22.55
CA ARG A 590 -23.19 16.23 22.47
C ARG A 590 -23.38 14.98 21.60
N ILE A 591 -22.69 14.93 20.47
CA ILE A 591 -22.72 13.84 19.49
C ILE A 591 -21.38 13.11 19.63
N GLU A 592 -21.43 11.84 20.04
CA GLU A 592 -20.23 10.99 20.09
C GLU A 592 -19.85 10.50 18.69
N TRP A 593 -18.64 9.98 18.55
CA TRP A 593 -18.22 9.30 17.31
C TRP A 593 -19.22 8.21 16.89
N ALA A 594 -19.72 7.43 17.87
CA ALA A 594 -20.71 6.37 17.64
C ALA A 594 -22.11 6.85 17.20
N ASP A 595 -22.41 8.15 17.37
CA ASP A 595 -23.67 8.76 16.89
C ASP A 595 -23.54 9.34 15.47
N TYR A 596 -22.33 9.38 14.92
CA TYR A 596 -21.97 9.97 13.62
C TYR A 596 -21.45 8.94 12.62
N HIS A 597 -20.66 8.00 13.11
CA HIS A 597 -20.14 6.87 12.36
C HIS A 597 -21.21 5.78 12.28
N HIS A 598 -21.36 5.19 11.10
CA HIS A 598 -22.26 4.07 10.87
C HIS A 598 -21.47 2.94 10.20
N ASP A 599 -21.55 1.73 10.76
CA ASP A 599 -20.76 0.55 10.35
C ASP A 599 -20.94 0.13 8.87
N ASN A 600 -21.91 0.73 8.17
CA ASN A 600 -22.20 0.54 6.75
C ASN A 600 -21.46 1.52 5.81
N GLY A 601 -20.59 2.39 6.34
CA GLY A 601 -19.81 3.35 5.55
C GLY A 601 -20.57 4.60 5.09
N THR A 602 -21.80 4.82 5.56
CA THR A 602 -22.49 6.12 5.39
C THR A 602 -22.16 7.05 6.55
N ASP A 603 -20.93 7.54 6.61
CA ASP A 603 -20.53 8.57 7.57
C ASP A 603 -21.30 9.87 7.34
N GLY A 604 -21.67 10.54 8.44
CA GLY A 604 -22.53 11.71 8.42
C GLY A 604 -24.01 11.35 8.65
N GLY A 605 -24.52 11.74 9.81
CA GLY A 605 -25.90 11.51 10.20
C GLY A 605 -26.86 12.65 9.81
N GLN A 606 -28.14 12.31 9.66
CA GLN A 606 -29.24 13.28 9.79
C GLN A 606 -29.70 13.34 11.26
N TYR A 607 -29.87 14.55 11.77
CA TYR A 607 -30.22 14.82 13.16
C TYR A 607 -31.43 15.77 13.23
N THR A 608 -32.40 15.44 14.09
CA THR A 608 -33.62 16.24 14.32
C THR A 608 -33.62 16.80 15.73
N ALA A 609 -33.28 18.08 15.89
CA ALA A 609 -33.39 18.77 17.17
C ALA A 609 -34.85 19.19 17.40
N SER A 610 -35.44 18.79 18.54
CA SER A 610 -36.86 19.00 18.83
C SER A 610 -37.07 19.99 19.97
N PHE A 611 -37.87 21.02 19.71
CA PHE A 611 -38.13 22.15 20.59
C PHE A 611 -39.64 22.40 20.77
N ARG A 612 -39.98 23.22 21.77
CA ARG A 612 -41.30 23.86 21.91
C ARG A 612 -41.16 25.35 22.17
N MET A 613 -42.19 26.13 21.83
CA MET A 613 -42.24 27.56 22.11
C MET A 613 -42.56 27.85 23.57
N ASN A 614 -41.78 28.68 24.27
CA ASN A 614 -42.13 29.18 25.61
C ASN A 614 -42.94 30.50 25.57
N THR A 615 -42.95 31.20 24.43
CA THR A 615 -43.70 32.45 24.17
C THR A 615 -44.95 32.24 23.31
N THR A 616 -45.77 33.27 23.16
CA THR A 616 -46.73 33.43 22.05
C THR A 616 -46.13 34.22 20.88
N SER A 617 -46.79 34.20 19.72
CA SER A 617 -46.39 35.05 18.57
C SER A 617 -46.52 36.56 18.82
N ALA A 618 -47.29 36.97 19.83
CA ALA A 618 -47.40 38.38 20.23
C ALA A 618 -46.20 38.82 21.08
N ASP A 619 -45.66 37.92 21.91
CA ASP A 619 -44.45 38.20 22.69
C ASP A 619 -43.22 38.24 21.75
N ASP A 620 -43.12 37.33 20.77
CA ASP A 620 -42.07 37.36 19.74
C ASP A 620 -42.09 38.65 18.90
N LEU A 621 -43.28 39.22 18.68
CA LEU A 621 -43.47 40.50 17.99
C LEU A 621 -42.96 41.67 18.83
N ALA A 622 -43.13 41.61 20.15
CA ALA A 622 -42.71 42.62 21.11
C ALA A 622 -41.21 42.52 21.49
N PHE A 623 -40.60 41.34 21.37
CA PHE A 623 -39.19 41.13 21.67
C PHE A 623 -38.30 41.87 20.66
N SER A 624 -37.43 42.74 21.17
CA SER A 624 -36.56 43.58 20.33
C SER A 624 -35.27 42.86 19.95
N THR A 625 -35.11 42.57 18.66
CA THR A 625 -33.86 42.07 18.05
C THR A 625 -33.12 43.17 17.29
N ALA A 626 -33.49 44.44 17.47
CA ALA A 626 -32.96 45.58 16.70
C ALA A 626 -31.41 45.69 16.70
N GLY A 627 -30.74 45.35 17.81
CA GLY A 627 -29.28 45.30 17.88
C GLY A 627 -28.66 44.20 17.02
N ILE A 628 -29.31 43.03 16.97
CA ILE A 628 -28.91 41.87 16.15
C ILE A 628 -29.20 42.14 14.66
N ASP A 629 -30.32 42.79 14.35
CA ASP A 629 -30.65 43.25 13.00
C ASP A 629 -29.62 44.27 12.49
N ALA A 630 -29.16 45.18 13.34
CA ALA A 630 -28.13 46.17 13.00
C ALA A 630 -26.73 45.56 12.75
N ALA A 631 -26.45 44.36 13.26
CA ALA A 631 -25.18 43.67 13.07
C ALA A 631 -25.01 42.99 11.70
N ALA A 632 -26.04 43.02 10.84
CA ALA A 632 -25.99 42.54 9.44
C ALA A 632 -25.42 41.12 9.25
N ILE A 633 -25.78 40.20 10.16
CA ILE A 633 -25.27 38.82 10.19
C ILE A 633 -25.65 38.06 8.90
N ALA A 634 -24.64 37.59 8.17
CA ALA A 634 -24.84 36.84 6.93
C ALA A 634 -25.67 35.56 7.15
N GLY A 635 -26.65 35.33 6.26
CA GLY A 635 -27.59 34.20 6.35
C GLY A 635 -28.78 34.42 7.30
N ARG A 636 -28.75 35.44 8.18
CA ARG A 636 -29.91 35.81 9.02
C ARG A 636 -30.77 36.86 8.33
N THR A 637 -32.09 36.71 8.45
CA THR A 637 -33.09 37.71 8.03
C THR A 637 -33.47 38.58 9.22
N ALA A 638 -33.46 39.91 9.04
CA ALA A 638 -33.91 40.87 10.05
C ALA A 638 -35.37 40.59 10.48
N ASN A 639 -35.64 40.62 11.79
CA ASN A 639 -36.91 40.12 12.33
C ASN A 639 -37.46 40.93 13.53
N ASN A 640 -36.85 42.08 13.84
CA ASN A 640 -37.32 42.99 14.89
C ASN A 640 -38.73 43.51 14.57
N GLY A 641 -39.63 43.49 15.55
CA GLY A 641 -41.04 43.87 15.31
C GLY A 641 -41.81 42.91 14.41
N THR A 642 -41.32 41.68 14.22
CA THR A 642 -42.01 40.59 13.51
C THR A 642 -42.20 39.39 14.44
N ARG A 643 -43.16 38.51 14.16
CA ARG A 643 -43.33 37.23 14.88
C ARG A 643 -42.34 36.14 14.49
N ASN A 644 -41.42 36.43 13.55
CA ASN A 644 -40.40 35.49 13.10
C ASN A 644 -39.16 35.56 14.02
N PHE A 645 -38.34 34.52 14.00
CA PHE A 645 -37.11 34.43 14.79
C PHE A 645 -36.05 33.63 14.02
N CYS A 646 -34.83 33.59 14.54
CA CYS A 646 -33.69 32.88 13.96
C CYS A 646 -33.05 31.95 14.98
N ILE A 647 -32.74 30.71 14.58
CA ILE A 647 -31.85 29.83 15.35
C ILE A 647 -30.47 29.81 14.72
N ARG A 648 -29.44 30.04 15.54
CA ARG A 648 -28.05 29.79 15.20
C ARG A 648 -27.69 28.35 15.59
N ILE A 649 -27.20 27.58 14.62
CA ILE A 649 -26.56 26.28 14.83
C ILE A 649 -25.06 26.41 14.63
N ALA A 650 -24.26 25.81 15.50
CA ALA A 650 -22.79 25.84 15.41
C ALA A 650 -22.16 24.65 16.14
N ASN A 651 -20.94 24.29 15.77
CA ASN A 651 -20.09 23.42 16.57
C ASN A 651 -19.34 24.28 17.62
N LYS A 652 -19.42 23.89 18.89
CA LYS A 652 -18.81 24.59 20.04
C LYS A 652 -17.40 24.08 20.27
N GLY A 653 -16.44 25.01 20.36
CA GLY A 653 -15.02 24.71 20.53
C GLY A 653 -14.25 24.96 19.24
N GLN A 654 -13.54 23.93 18.75
CA GLN A 654 -12.83 23.94 17.48
C GLN A 654 -13.80 24.25 16.32
N LYS A 655 -13.42 25.14 15.39
CA LYS A 655 -14.31 25.59 14.30
C LYS A 655 -14.29 24.63 13.10
N TYR A 656 -14.52 23.35 13.35
CA TYR A 656 -14.55 22.34 12.29
C TYR A 656 -15.76 22.54 11.36
N ILE A 657 -16.92 22.91 11.90
CA ILE A 657 -18.15 23.13 11.14
C ILE A 657 -18.56 24.60 11.21
N GLN A 658 -18.79 25.20 10.04
CA GLN A 658 -19.24 26.58 9.86
C GLN A 658 -20.61 26.80 10.54
N PRO A 659 -20.77 27.85 11.38
CA PRO A 659 -22.07 28.21 11.93
C PRO A 659 -23.08 28.58 10.84
N GLN A 660 -24.35 28.21 11.05
CA GLN A 660 -25.45 28.51 10.13
C GLN A 660 -26.65 29.13 10.87
N TYR A 661 -27.38 29.97 10.15
CA TYR A 661 -28.53 30.73 10.66
C TYR A 661 -29.82 30.25 9.98
N VAL A 662 -30.78 29.78 10.78
CA VAL A 662 -32.04 29.17 10.33
C VAL A 662 -33.18 30.14 10.62
N ASN A 663 -33.72 30.76 9.58
CA ASN A 663 -34.79 31.75 9.70
C ASN A 663 -36.16 31.05 9.75
N ILE A 664 -36.91 31.28 10.84
CA ILE A 664 -38.13 30.54 11.14
C ILE A 664 -39.35 31.46 11.04
N THR A 665 -40.30 31.07 10.19
CA THR A 665 -41.60 31.74 10.10
C THR A 665 -42.58 31.12 11.10
N ARG A 666 -43.12 31.94 12.01
CA ARG A 666 -44.16 31.52 12.96
C ARG A 666 -45.54 31.64 12.31
N ARG A 667 -46.42 30.65 12.49
CA ARG A 667 -47.75 30.58 11.87
C ARG A 667 -48.82 31.38 12.61
#